data_AF-A0A1G4I4V2-F1
#
_entry.id   AF-A0A1G4I4V2-F1
#
_cell.length_a   1.000
_cell.length_b   1.000
_cell.length_c   1.000
_cell.angle_alpha   90.00
_cell.angle_beta   90.00
_cell.angle_gamma   90.00
#
_symmetry.space_group_name_H-M   'P 1'
#
loop_
_entity.id
_entity.type
_entity.pdbx_description
1 polymer ?
#
loop_
_entity_poly.entity_id
_entity_poly.type
_entity_poly.pdbx_seq_one_letter_code
_entity_poly.pdbx_strand_id
1 'polypeptide(L)'
;MMLYQRRGRGEMHRPGIRTIVGSGNSAPSSLCAPFPFDSVIPPPPRGLLERFLRRLTSTISWVVSFLLVVCSIPFLLLIHALLVYCDGYNREVVARHRRKWLHQTVPHVRPVRVAPSPNFPLEGWHMRCEDGRQRWHYGRLLNVEEGNELGKAQAEGCPYTPYGEAGNANDDFEDTGATRTGPRGGPDMRAVKEERCRFVERYQLGLTGTAHVKPRGSVEEAMRAGAEFLLRLQHPYSGHWPNDYSGPLFLTPGVIFVRYIVARGNIRNMFPPHADHQHEGDEPCLCGEAERLELIRYIRNYMNEDGGFGQHTEGHSTMLGTVLNYVALRLMGVSDDDSDAARARQWIRGEGGAVSIPTWGKVWLCVLGLYDWDGVNPIPPELSLLPNWIPFSPSRLWCHSRVVSIAFSYLYGLRWRQPDNLLLQCLRYEIYLEPYGNIKWAKHRSNICAKDCYTPLSSVYKVFAAVMSLYEKRPIKFLRRRALEVAWTHIAYDDESTHFICLGPVNKAFDMLITWIREGETSGRYLNHLNRLDDYFFMGPEGLRMSGYNGSQLWDTSFAVQALCACNMELLYPEEMALAHHYVDVAQVQENPVAATQFYRHRTKGAWNFSTRPQAWQVSDCTAEGLRVLLLLRHKPFPHQRIYDAVDQILSLRNRGGGWASYEPTCAPHYVELLNCSDVFKDVMTDYVYTECTSSCVHTLSLFREHFPDYRREDVDRAIRDGVKCMLANQRTDGSYYGSWAVCFTYAAWLCASALRISGEIYGMEGHPTCVRLVNFLLSHQNTDGGWGEDVSACARGVWVDNPSGSQVVNTAWAVMAIMAASGEASSTELRRQLRILKAVSAGIHFIVSRQLSTGDWAQERISGVFNGNNPIHYPGYKNTMPVWALGVYRRWSKTYGQHFPRSMD
;
A
#
# COMPACT_ATOMS: atom_id res chain seq x y z
N MET A 1 -42.15 23.62 -35.13
CA MET A 1 -43.50 23.17 -35.51
C MET A 1 -43.82 21.95 -34.65
N MET A 2 -44.54 22.12 -33.54
CA MET A 2 -46.02 21.99 -33.45
C MET A 2 -46.47 20.61 -33.96
N LEU A 3 -47.22 19.76 -33.26
CA LEU A 3 -48.07 19.85 -32.08
C LEU A 3 -48.43 18.40 -31.73
N TYR A 4 -48.53 18.02 -30.46
CA TYR A 4 -49.76 17.41 -29.92
C TYR A 4 -49.78 17.54 -28.40
N GLN A 5 -50.88 18.09 -27.90
CA GLN A 5 -51.13 18.59 -26.55
C GLN A 5 -52.00 17.63 -25.73
N ARG A 6 -51.72 17.59 -24.42
CA ARG A 6 -52.61 17.63 -23.22
C ARG A 6 -53.91 16.81 -23.17
N ARG A 7 -54.02 16.01 -22.11
CA ARG A 7 -54.90 16.13 -20.90
C ARG A 7 -54.71 14.84 -20.08
N GLY A 8 -54.73 14.76 -18.75
CA GLY A 8 -55.13 15.70 -17.71
C GLY A 8 -54.63 15.22 -16.33
N ARG A 9 -54.97 16.03 -15.32
CA ARG A 9 -54.46 16.06 -13.94
C ARG A 9 -54.80 14.81 -13.13
N GLY A 10 -53.86 14.40 -12.29
CA GLY A 10 -54.09 13.59 -11.09
C GLY A 10 -53.06 14.00 -10.05
N GLU A 11 -53.48 14.77 -9.06
CA GLU A 11 -52.71 15.09 -7.87
C GLU A 11 -52.38 13.78 -7.15
N MET A 12 -51.10 13.54 -6.84
CA MET A 12 -50.71 12.50 -5.90
C MET A 12 -49.71 13.10 -4.91
N HIS A 13 -50.09 12.96 -3.64
CA HIS A 13 -49.46 13.51 -2.45
C HIS A 13 -47.94 13.37 -2.40
N ARG A 14 -47.28 14.49 -2.06
CA ARG A 14 -45.96 14.48 -1.40
C ARG A 14 -46.10 13.77 -0.03
N PRO A 15 -45.28 12.77 0.32
CA PRO A 15 -45.10 12.42 1.71
C PRO A 15 -44.16 13.45 2.34
N GLY A 16 -44.65 14.08 3.40
CA GLY A 16 -43.94 15.11 4.15
C GLY A 16 -42.64 14.60 4.75
N ILE A 17 -41.64 15.48 4.71
CA ILE A 17 -40.44 15.44 5.53
C ILE A 17 -40.90 15.44 7.00
N ARG A 18 -40.74 14.30 7.68
CA ARG A 18 -40.84 14.23 9.13
C ARG A 18 -39.46 14.51 9.70
N THR A 19 -39.31 15.70 10.26
CA THR A 19 -38.34 16.02 11.30
C THR A 19 -38.55 15.03 12.45
N ILE A 20 -37.55 14.21 12.76
CA ILE A 20 -37.52 13.42 14.01
C ILE A 20 -36.37 13.98 14.84
N VAL A 21 -36.74 14.84 15.79
CA VAL A 21 -36.03 15.02 17.04
C VAL A 21 -36.53 13.91 17.96
N GLY A 22 -35.62 13.08 18.46
CA GLY A 22 -35.95 11.95 19.32
C GLY A 22 -34.70 11.33 19.90
N SER A 23 -34.37 11.78 21.10
CA SER A 23 -33.45 11.21 22.08
C SER A 23 -33.70 9.72 22.36
N GLY A 24 -32.64 8.95 22.62
CA GLY A 24 -32.75 7.62 23.23
C GLY A 24 -31.53 6.73 22.97
N ASN A 25 -30.80 6.43 24.04
CA ASN A 25 -29.63 5.57 24.11
C ASN A 25 -29.79 4.22 23.38
N SER A 26 -28.83 3.90 22.51
CA SER A 26 -28.31 2.53 22.28
C SER A 26 -27.08 2.62 21.37
N ALA A 27 -25.96 2.08 21.84
CA ALA A 27 -24.71 1.99 21.08
C ALA A 27 -24.87 1.08 19.85
N PRO A 28 -24.41 1.45 18.64
CA PRO A 28 -24.49 0.57 17.50
C PRO A 28 -23.34 -0.44 17.53
N SER A 29 -23.54 -1.54 18.26
CA SER A 29 -22.85 -2.80 17.99
C SER A 29 -23.47 -3.48 16.76
N SER A 30 -23.33 -2.87 15.57
CA SER A 30 -23.53 -3.58 14.31
C SER A 30 -22.76 -2.88 13.17
N LEU A 31 -21.68 -3.51 12.71
CA LEU A 31 -20.92 -3.12 11.51
C LEU A 31 -21.68 -3.43 10.20
N CYS A 32 -23.00 -3.49 10.26
CA CYS A 32 -23.87 -3.81 9.13
C CYS A 32 -25.18 -3.00 9.26
N ALA A 33 -25.09 -1.70 9.50
CA ALA A 33 -26.18 -0.84 9.05
C ALA A 33 -26.22 -0.96 7.52
N PRO A 34 -27.32 -1.44 6.91
CA PRO A 34 -27.40 -1.53 5.46
C PRO A 34 -27.15 -0.15 4.88
N PHE A 35 -26.30 -0.08 3.85
CA PHE A 35 -26.08 1.16 3.13
C PHE A 35 -27.43 1.75 2.69
N PRO A 36 -27.57 3.09 2.59
CA PRO A 36 -28.83 3.74 2.21
C PRO A 36 -29.18 3.56 0.72
N PHE A 37 -28.60 2.56 0.04
CA PHE A 37 -28.79 2.23 -1.37
C PHE A 37 -28.79 0.71 -1.55
N ASP A 38 -29.36 0.24 -2.67
CA ASP A 38 -29.40 -1.18 -3.00
C ASP A 38 -27.99 -1.73 -3.23
N SER A 39 -27.63 -2.75 -2.45
CA SER A 39 -26.35 -3.47 -2.57
C SER A 39 -26.30 -4.26 -3.88
N VAL A 40 -25.11 -4.31 -4.50
CA VAL A 40 -24.88 -5.21 -5.66
C VAL A 40 -24.62 -6.66 -5.24
N ILE A 41 -24.50 -6.91 -3.93
CA ILE A 41 -24.34 -8.26 -3.39
C ILE A 41 -25.65 -9.01 -3.60
N PRO A 42 -25.64 -10.14 -4.34
CA PRO A 42 -26.86 -10.87 -4.60
C PRO A 42 -27.41 -11.45 -3.29
N PRO A 43 -28.73 -11.43 -3.09
CA PRO A 43 -29.33 -11.99 -1.88
C PRO A 43 -28.99 -13.49 -1.76
N PRO A 44 -28.91 -14.02 -0.52
CA PRO A 44 -28.80 -15.46 -0.33
C PRO A 44 -30.03 -16.14 -0.95
N PRO A 45 -29.85 -17.31 -1.58
CA PRO A 45 -30.96 -17.97 -2.27
C PRO A 45 -32.07 -18.32 -1.28
N ARG A 46 -33.29 -17.82 -1.52
CA ARG A 46 -34.39 -17.84 -0.54
C ARG A 46 -35.18 -19.16 -0.52
N GLY A 47 -34.91 -20.09 -1.44
CA GLY A 47 -35.64 -21.36 -1.55
C GLY A 47 -34.84 -22.56 -2.08
N LEU A 48 -35.39 -23.76 -1.96
CA LEU A 48 -34.82 -25.00 -2.50
C LEU A 48 -34.72 -24.96 -4.03
N LEU A 49 -35.72 -24.40 -4.71
CA LEU A 49 -35.74 -24.28 -6.18
C LEU A 49 -34.61 -23.37 -6.70
N GLU A 50 -34.35 -22.25 -6.04
CA GLU A 50 -33.29 -21.32 -6.44
C GLU A 50 -31.89 -21.92 -6.20
N ARG A 51 -31.72 -22.63 -5.08
CA ARG A 51 -30.51 -23.43 -4.80
C ARG A 51 -30.32 -24.53 -5.84
N PHE A 52 -31.40 -25.21 -6.24
CA PHE A 52 -31.37 -26.22 -7.29
C PHE A 52 -31.02 -25.62 -8.65
N LEU A 53 -31.63 -24.51 -9.06
CA LEU A 53 -31.36 -23.83 -10.34
C LEU A 53 -29.92 -23.28 -10.40
N ARG A 54 -29.38 -22.72 -9.31
CA ARG A 54 -27.96 -22.32 -9.24
C ARG A 54 -27.02 -23.51 -9.35
N ARG A 55 -27.33 -24.62 -8.66
CA ARG A 55 -26.55 -25.85 -8.79
C ARG A 55 -26.63 -26.40 -10.21
N LEU A 56 -27.82 -26.44 -10.81
CA LEU A 56 -28.02 -26.92 -12.17
C LEU A 56 -27.29 -26.07 -13.19
N THR A 57 -27.37 -24.74 -13.12
CA THR A 57 -26.63 -23.84 -14.03
C THR A 57 -25.12 -23.95 -13.83
N SER A 58 -24.65 -24.07 -12.59
CA SER A 58 -23.24 -24.33 -12.28
C SER A 58 -22.77 -25.68 -12.85
N THR A 59 -23.54 -26.75 -12.66
CA THR A 59 -23.25 -28.08 -13.19
C THR A 59 -23.27 -28.08 -14.71
N ILE A 60 -24.26 -27.45 -15.36
CA ILE A 60 -24.31 -27.34 -16.82
C ILE A 60 -23.10 -26.55 -17.34
N SER A 61 -22.79 -25.40 -16.74
CA SER A 61 -21.60 -24.61 -17.09
C SER A 61 -20.30 -25.41 -16.94
N TRP A 62 -20.20 -26.20 -15.86
CA TRP A 62 -19.08 -27.09 -15.61
C TRP A 62 -19.00 -28.20 -16.65
N VAL A 63 -20.11 -28.88 -16.98
CA VAL A 63 -20.16 -29.93 -18.00
C VAL A 63 -19.81 -29.38 -19.38
N VAL A 64 -20.36 -28.22 -19.76
CA VAL A 64 -20.04 -27.56 -21.04
C VAL A 64 -18.57 -27.17 -21.09
N SER A 65 -18.04 -26.57 -20.02
CA SER A 65 -16.62 -26.23 -19.93
C SER A 65 -15.74 -27.47 -19.97
N PHE A 66 -16.13 -28.54 -19.27
CA PHE A 66 -15.42 -29.81 -19.25
C PHE A 66 -15.37 -30.44 -20.64
N LEU A 67 -16.50 -30.52 -21.35
CA LEU A 67 -16.56 -31.03 -22.72
C LEU A 67 -15.74 -30.18 -23.69
N LEU A 68 -15.84 -28.84 -23.62
CA LEU A 68 -15.05 -27.93 -24.44
C LEU A 68 -13.55 -28.09 -24.20
N VAL A 69 -13.12 -28.17 -22.94
CA VAL A 69 -11.72 -28.36 -22.58
C VAL A 69 -11.24 -29.72 -23.05
N VAL A 70 -11.96 -30.80 -22.74
CA VAL A 70 -11.59 -32.19 -23.11
C VAL A 70 -11.42 -32.34 -24.62
N CYS A 71 -12.37 -31.84 -25.41
CA CYS A 71 -12.28 -31.86 -26.87
C CYS A 71 -11.12 -30.99 -27.42
N SER A 72 -10.59 -30.06 -26.62
CA SER A 72 -9.53 -29.14 -27.02
C SER A 72 -8.17 -29.43 -26.36
N ILE A 73 -8.03 -30.47 -25.52
CA ILE A 73 -6.83 -30.75 -24.74
C ILE A 73 -5.55 -30.77 -25.60
N PRO A 74 -5.48 -31.51 -26.73
CA PRO A 74 -4.24 -31.58 -27.51
C PRO A 74 -3.78 -30.20 -28.01
N PHE A 75 -4.74 -29.37 -28.43
CA PHE A 75 -4.48 -28.01 -28.90
C PHE A 75 -4.09 -27.07 -27.75
N LEU A 76 -4.77 -27.17 -26.61
CA LEU A 76 -4.46 -26.37 -25.42
C LEU A 76 -3.08 -26.70 -24.84
N LEU A 77 -2.67 -27.98 -24.87
CA LEU A 77 -1.33 -28.39 -24.46
C LEU A 77 -0.24 -27.84 -25.40
N LEU A 78 -0.50 -27.85 -26.71
CA LEU A 78 0.42 -27.25 -27.69
C LEU A 78 0.56 -25.73 -27.47
N ILE A 79 -0.56 -25.02 -27.29
CA ILE A 79 -0.54 -23.58 -26.98
C ILE A 79 0.18 -23.33 -25.66
N HIS A 80 -0.09 -24.12 -24.64
CA HIS A 80 0.57 -23.99 -23.34
C HIS A 80 2.09 -24.14 -23.47
N ALA A 81 2.57 -25.19 -24.16
CA ALA A 81 3.99 -25.40 -24.39
C ALA A 81 4.63 -24.23 -25.18
N LEU A 82 3.94 -23.73 -26.21
CA LEU A 82 4.40 -22.58 -26.99
C LEU A 82 4.48 -21.31 -26.12
N LEU A 83 3.47 -21.03 -25.30
CA LEU A 83 3.46 -19.86 -24.42
C LEU A 83 4.53 -19.95 -23.33
N VAL A 84 4.79 -21.13 -22.77
CA VAL A 84 5.89 -21.36 -21.83
C VAL A 84 7.24 -21.09 -22.50
N TYR A 85 7.44 -21.56 -23.73
CA TYR A 85 8.66 -21.25 -24.50
C TYR A 85 8.82 -19.75 -24.78
N CYS A 86 7.76 -19.10 -25.26
CA CYS A 86 7.73 -17.66 -25.51
C CYS A 86 8.00 -16.84 -24.23
N ASP A 87 7.47 -17.26 -23.09
CA ASP A 87 7.71 -16.62 -21.79
C ASP A 87 9.18 -16.73 -21.38
N GLY A 88 9.79 -17.92 -21.51
CA GLY A 88 11.22 -18.11 -21.23
C GLY A 88 12.10 -17.14 -22.03
N TYR A 89 11.87 -17.03 -23.34
CA TYR A 89 12.57 -16.08 -24.20
C TYR A 89 12.28 -14.62 -23.83
N ASN A 90 11.02 -14.26 -23.60
CA ASN A 90 10.61 -12.89 -23.27
C ASN A 90 11.21 -12.43 -21.94
N ARG A 91 11.25 -13.29 -20.92
CA ARG A 91 11.89 -13.00 -19.63
C ARG A 91 13.36 -12.66 -19.80
N GLU A 92 14.09 -13.36 -20.67
CA GLU A 92 15.49 -13.05 -20.96
C GLU A 92 15.64 -11.70 -21.68
N VAL A 93 14.80 -11.40 -22.66
CA VAL A 93 14.78 -10.10 -23.36
C VAL A 93 14.52 -8.96 -22.38
N VAL A 94 13.48 -9.08 -21.55
CA VAL A 94 13.12 -8.07 -20.54
C VAL A 94 14.21 -7.93 -19.48
N ALA A 95 14.80 -9.04 -19.01
CA ALA A 95 15.92 -8.98 -18.06
C ALA A 95 17.15 -8.28 -18.66
N ARG A 96 17.48 -8.52 -19.93
CA ARG A 96 18.56 -7.79 -20.63
C ARG A 96 18.26 -6.31 -20.78
N HIS A 97 17.00 -5.95 -21.06
CA HIS A 97 16.56 -4.55 -21.11
C HIS A 97 16.73 -3.86 -19.75
N ARG A 98 16.22 -4.47 -18.67
CA ARG A 98 16.29 -3.94 -17.30
C ARG A 98 17.71 -3.84 -16.76
N ARG A 99 18.59 -4.81 -17.05
CA ARG A 99 20.02 -4.71 -16.67
C ARG A 99 20.72 -3.51 -17.31
N LYS A 100 20.23 -3.04 -18.45
CA LYS A 100 20.71 -1.83 -19.13
C LYS A 100 19.96 -0.57 -18.70
N TRP A 101 19.21 -0.58 -17.59
CA TRP A 101 18.53 0.62 -17.09
C TRP A 101 19.56 1.71 -16.76
N LEU A 102 19.70 2.68 -17.66
CA LEU A 102 20.77 3.70 -17.61
C LEU A 102 20.46 4.87 -16.68
N HIS A 103 19.21 4.99 -16.25
CA HIS A 103 18.76 6.16 -15.53
C HIS A 103 19.29 6.16 -14.10
N GLN A 104 19.94 7.28 -13.75
CA GLN A 104 20.35 7.56 -12.40
C GLN A 104 19.17 8.06 -11.60
N THR A 105 19.14 7.67 -10.34
CA THR A 105 18.22 8.19 -9.35
C THR A 105 18.58 9.62 -9.00
N VAL A 106 17.58 10.41 -8.61
CA VAL A 106 17.79 11.77 -8.11
C VAL A 106 17.89 11.76 -6.57
N PRO A 107 18.56 12.75 -5.95
CA PRO A 107 18.73 12.79 -4.49
C PRO A 107 17.40 12.80 -3.72
N HIS A 108 17.39 12.14 -2.56
CA HIS A 108 16.24 12.10 -1.65
C HIS A 108 16.01 13.44 -0.93
N VAL A 109 17.06 14.03 -0.34
CA VAL A 109 17.00 15.40 0.20
C VAL A 109 17.00 16.35 -0.98
N ARG A 110 15.87 17.00 -1.17
CA ARG A 110 15.79 18.20 -2.00
C ARG A 110 15.73 19.39 -1.05
N PRO A 111 16.47 20.48 -1.32
CA PRO A 111 16.17 21.72 -0.62
C PRO A 111 14.70 22.03 -0.87
N VAL A 112 13.93 22.31 0.19
CA VAL A 112 12.53 22.75 0.05
C VAL A 112 12.57 23.99 -0.85
N ARG A 113 12.10 23.83 -2.08
CA ARG A 113 12.15 24.88 -3.10
C ARG A 113 11.03 25.87 -2.91
N VAL A 114 9.91 25.37 -2.39
CA VAL A 114 8.69 26.13 -2.17
C VAL A 114 8.30 26.02 -0.70
N ALA A 115 8.42 27.17 -0.01
CA ALA A 115 7.99 27.31 1.37
C ALA A 115 6.45 27.23 1.48
N PRO A 116 5.92 26.84 2.66
CA PRO A 116 4.49 26.94 2.96
C PRO A 116 3.97 28.37 2.74
N SER A 117 2.70 28.49 2.39
CA SER A 117 2.06 29.80 2.25
C SER A 117 2.06 30.54 3.61
N PRO A 118 2.46 31.83 3.68
CA PRO A 118 2.35 32.61 4.92
C PRO A 118 0.93 32.68 5.48
N ASN A 119 -0.08 32.54 4.62
CA ASN A 119 -1.49 32.52 5.03
C ASN A 119 -1.92 31.18 5.65
N PHE A 120 -1.16 30.12 5.39
CA PHE A 120 -1.45 28.75 5.83
C PHE A 120 -0.19 28.11 6.45
N PRO A 121 0.29 28.59 7.61
CA PRO A 121 1.45 28.03 8.28
C PRO A 121 1.26 26.55 8.63
N LEU A 122 2.36 25.77 8.63
CA LEU A 122 2.31 24.33 8.87
C LEU A 122 1.74 23.99 10.25
N GLU A 123 1.94 24.85 11.25
CA GLU A 123 1.42 24.74 12.61
C GLU A 123 -0.11 24.67 12.67
N GLY A 124 -0.80 25.14 11.63
CA GLY A 124 -2.25 25.06 11.52
C GLY A 124 -2.78 23.69 11.08
N TRP A 125 -1.92 22.77 10.64
CA TRP A 125 -2.31 21.41 10.25
C TRP A 125 -2.35 20.46 11.44
N HIS A 126 -3.42 19.67 11.52
CA HIS A 126 -3.69 18.75 12.62
C HIS A 126 -4.00 17.36 12.09
N MET A 127 -3.45 16.34 12.75
CA MET A 127 -3.65 14.94 12.39
C MET A 127 -4.72 14.33 13.27
N ARG A 128 -5.59 13.52 12.66
CA ARG A 128 -6.63 12.76 13.34
C ARG A 128 -6.46 11.28 13.10
N CYS A 129 -6.46 10.52 14.17
CA CYS A 129 -6.32 9.07 14.14
C CYS A 129 -7.44 8.37 14.92
N GLU A 130 -8.18 7.51 14.25
CA GLU A 130 -9.32 6.76 14.79
C GLU A 130 -9.23 5.32 14.29
N ASP A 131 -8.94 4.35 15.16
CA ASP A 131 -8.81 2.93 14.80
C ASP A 131 -7.87 2.66 13.60
N GLY A 132 -6.80 3.45 13.50
CA GLY A 132 -5.86 3.41 12.37
C GLY A 132 -6.17 4.40 11.25
N ARG A 133 -7.42 4.83 11.08
CA ARG A 133 -7.78 5.82 10.06
C ARG A 133 -7.08 7.15 10.34
N GLN A 134 -6.19 7.58 9.46
CA GLN A 134 -5.43 8.81 9.59
C GLN A 134 -5.93 9.87 8.60
N ARG A 135 -6.13 11.10 9.07
CA ARG A 135 -6.60 12.24 8.26
C ARG A 135 -5.89 13.53 8.70
N TRP A 136 -5.69 14.46 7.77
CA TRP A 136 -5.09 15.75 8.04
C TRP A 136 -6.05 16.88 7.70
N HIS A 137 -6.14 17.87 8.59
CA HIS A 137 -7.03 19.02 8.43
C HIS A 137 -6.34 20.30 8.84
N TYR A 138 -6.68 21.41 8.18
CA TYR A 138 -6.14 22.73 8.48
C TYR A 138 -7.11 23.57 9.32
N GLY A 139 -6.73 23.98 10.53
CA GLY A 139 -7.53 24.84 11.41
C GLY A 139 -8.29 24.10 12.52
N ARG A 140 -9.17 24.83 13.22
CA ARG A 140 -9.90 24.31 14.39
C ARG A 140 -11.16 23.55 13.97
N LEU A 141 -11.23 22.28 14.37
CA LEU A 141 -12.37 21.41 14.14
C LEU A 141 -13.29 21.33 15.37
N LEU A 142 -14.57 21.11 15.11
CA LEU A 142 -15.68 21.05 16.07
C LEU A 142 -15.62 19.88 17.07
N ASN A 143 -15.52 18.66 16.55
CA ASN A 143 -15.57 17.43 17.34
C ASN A 143 -14.20 16.80 17.31
N VAL A 144 -13.47 16.77 18.42
CA VAL A 144 -12.06 16.34 18.41
C VAL A 144 -11.95 14.84 18.12
N GLU A 145 -12.92 14.02 18.55
CA GLU A 145 -12.79 12.56 18.51
C GLU A 145 -14.19 11.91 18.51
N GLU A 146 -14.83 11.70 17.37
CA GLU A 146 -15.90 10.68 17.30
C GLU A 146 -15.23 9.30 17.12
N GLY A 147 -15.73 8.26 17.78
CA GLY A 147 -15.32 6.86 17.53
C GLY A 147 -14.16 6.23 18.33
N ASN A 148 -13.28 6.98 19.03
CA ASN A 148 -12.18 6.34 19.78
C ASN A 148 -12.55 5.95 21.24
N GLU A 149 -13.29 4.86 21.43
CA GLU A 149 -13.80 4.44 22.75
C GLU A 149 -12.69 4.18 23.79
N LEU A 150 -11.63 3.43 23.46
CA LEU A 150 -10.56 3.12 24.42
C LEU A 150 -9.63 4.32 24.67
N GLY A 151 -9.28 5.08 23.64
CA GLY A 151 -8.47 6.27 23.75
C GLY A 151 -9.11 7.30 24.67
N LYS A 152 -10.45 7.45 24.58
CA LYS A 152 -11.27 8.28 25.48
C LYS A 152 -11.33 7.71 26.89
N ALA A 153 -11.62 6.42 27.05
CA ALA A 153 -11.68 5.78 28.37
C ALA A 153 -10.36 5.96 29.15
N GLN A 154 -9.21 5.80 28.48
CA GLN A 154 -7.91 6.09 29.08
C GLN A 154 -7.67 7.59 29.35
N ALA A 155 -8.14 8.49 28.48
CA ALA A 155 -8.05 9.93 28.70
C ALA A 155 -8.88 10.38 29.92
N GLU A 156 -9.94 9.64 30.24
CA GLU A 156 -10.78 9.80 31.44
C GLU A 156 -10.19 9.12 32.69
N GLY A 157 -9.04 8.44 32.57
CA GLY A 157 -8.35 7.76 33.68
C GLY A 157 -8.90 6.37 34.01
N CYS A 158 -9.74 5.78 33.15
CA CYS A 158 -10.24 4.42 33.35
C CYS A 158 -9.17 3.37 32.94
N PRO A 159 -8.87 2.39 33.81
CA PRO A 159 -8.05 1.25 33.43
C PRO A 159 -8.77 0.41 32.37
N TYR A 160 -7.98 -0.23 31.51
CA TYR A 160 -8.45 -1.11 30.42
C TYR A 160 -9.50 -2.13 30.90
N THR A 161 -10.71 -2.07 30.35
CA THR A 161 -11.69 -3.15 30.41
C THR A 161 -11.67 -3.93 29.09
N PRO A 162 -11.49 -5.27 29.11
CA PRO A 162 -11.51 -6.08 27.89
C PRO A 162 -12.86 -5.97 27.17
N TYR A 163 -12.81 -5.82 25.83
CA TYR A 163 -13.99 -5.84 24.98
C TYR A 163 -14.66 -7.23 25.08
N GLY A 164 -15.75 -7.31 25.86
CA GLY A 164 -16.45 -8.55 26.19
C GLY A 164 -17.19 -8.53 27.53
N GLU A 165 -16.78 -7.68 28.48
CA GLU A 165 -17.48 -7.51 29.76
C GLU A 165 -18.42 -6.28 29.79
N ALA A 166 -18.30 -5.37 28.81
CA ALA A 166 -19.19 -4.21 28.68
C ALA A 166 -20.63 -4.57 28.25
N GLY A 167 -20.88 -5.81 27.82
CA GLY A 167 -22.19 -6.28 27.35
C GLY A 167 -23.28 -6.39 28.42
N ASN A 168 -22.96 -6.16 29.70
CA ASN A 168 -23.91 -6.19 30.81
C ASN A 168 -23.87 -4.93 31.70
N ALA A 169 -23.13 -3.88 31.33
CA ALA A 169 -22.99 -2.67 32.15
C ALA A 169 -23.76 -1.44 31.62
N ASN A 170 -24.59 -1.63 30.58
CA ASN A 170 -25.33 -0.54 29.93
C ASN A 170 -26.77 -0.33 30.44
N ASP A 171 -27.23 -1.06 31.46
CA ASP A 171 -28.60 -0.93 31.98
C ASP A 171 -28.72 -0.24 33.36
N ASP A 172 -27.63 0.17 34.02
CA ASP A 172 -27.70 0.76 35.38
C ASP A 172 -26.99 2.13 35.55
N PHE A 173 -26.74 2.87 34.46
CA PHE A 173 -26.19 4.24 34.53
C PHE A 173 -27.18 5.35 34.13
N GLU A 174 -28.47 5.11 34.32
CA GLU A 174 -29.44 6.21 34.44
C GLU A 174 -29.91 6.33 35.91
N ASP A 175 -29.68 7.52 36.46
CA ASP A 175 -30.28 8.04 37.69
C ASP A 175 -29.73 7.53 39.03
N THR A 176 -28.49 7.90 39.36
CA THR A 176 -28.19 8.29 40.75
C THR A 176 -27.34 9.56 40.76
N GLY A 177 -27.90 10.63 41.34
CA GLY A 177 -27.21 11.89 41.61
C GLY A 177 -26.10 11.75 42.66
N ALA A 178 -25.02 11.06 42.30
CA ALA A 178 -23.80 10.95 43.09
C ALA A 178 -22.75 11.91 42.52
N THR A 179 -22.35 12.87 43.34
CA THR A 179 -21.29 13.85 43.13
C THR A 179 -20.02 13.18 42.59
N ARG A 180 -19.65 13.49 41.33
CA ARG A 180 -18.36 13.14 40.73
C ARG A 180 -17.21 13.74 41.54
N THR A 181 -16.65 12.96 42.45
CA THR A 181 -15.30 13.21 42.99
C THR A 181 -14.33 12.31 42.24
N GLY A 182 -13.81 12.79 41.10
CA GLY A 182 -12.61 12.19 40.52
C GLY A 182 -11.43 12.33 41.50
N PRO A 183 -10.42 11.44 41.44
CA PRO A 183 -9.25 11.54 42.31
C PRO A 183 -8.52 12.86 42.04
N ARG A 184 -8.65 13.81 42.98
CA ARG A 184 -7.86 15.05 42.99
C ARG A 184 -6.41 14.67 43.32
N GLY A 185 -5.56 14.60 42.30
CA GLY A 185 -4.11 14.41 42.48
C GLY A 185 -3.35 13.79 41.30
N GLY A 186 -4.02 13.28 40.26
CA GLY A 186 -3.35 12.75 39.05
C GLY A 186 -3.07 13.82 37.98
N PRO A 187 -2.12 13.59 37.06
CA PRO A 187 -1.93 14.45 35.89
C PRO A 187 -3.18 14.43 35.00
N ASP A 188 -3.49 15.57 34.36
CA ASP A 188 -4.55 15.66 33.36
C ASP A 188 -4.16 14.83 32.13
N MET A 189 -4.64 13.58 32.08
CA MET A 189 -4.30 12.63 31.03
C MET A 189 -4.71 13.11 29.65
N ARG A 190 -5.75 13.96 29.55
CA ARG A 190 -6.15 14.57 28.29
C ARG A 190 -5.09 15.55 27.81
N ALA A 191 -4.64 16.46 28.67
CA ALA A 191 -3.58 17.40 28.33
C ALA A 191 -2.27 16.69 27.92
N VAL A 192 -1.92 15.59 28.61
CA VAL A 192 -0.74 14.77 28.28
C VAL A 192 -0.87 14.13 26.89
N LYS A 193 -2.04 13.55 26.57
CA LYS A 193 -2.26 12.94 25.25
C LYS A 193 -2.31 13.99 24.14
N GLU A 194 -2.90 15.16 24.39
CA GLU A 194 -2.90 16.29 23.47
C GLU A 194 -1.45 16.76 23.18
N GLU A 195 -0.60 16.87 24.20
CA GLU A 195 0.83 17.20 24.02
C GLU A 195 1.56 16.14 23.17
N ARG A 196 1.32 14.85 23.44
CA ARG A 196 1.90 13.76 22.63
C ARG A 196 1.42 13.83 21.18
N CYS A 197 0.14 14.09 20.92
CA CYS A 197 -0.38 14.32 19.56
C CYS A 197 0.33 15.50 18.89
N ARG A 198 0.46 16.64 19.59
CA ARG A 198 1.18 17.81 19.07
C ARG A 198 2.63 17.50 18.72
N PHE A 199 3.30 16.67 19.51
CA PHE A 199 4.66 16.24 19.20
C PHE A 199 4.70 15.42 17.90
N VAL A 200 3.81 14.44 17.74
CA VAL A 200 3.75 13.62 16.52
C VAL A 200 3.43 14.48 15.30
N GLU A 201 2.46 15.38 15.38
CA GLU A 201 2.13 16.32 14.30
C GLU A 201 3.34 17.16 13.89
N ARG A 202 4.00 17.80 14.86
CA ARG A 202 5.19 18.63 14.60
C ARG A 202 6.34 17.81 14.00
N TYR A 203 6.51 16.57 14.44
CA TYR A 203 7.52 15.68 13.86
C TYR A 203 7.20 15.35 12.40
N GLN A 204 5.96 14.94 12.11
CA GLN A 204 5.53 14.60 10.75
C GLN A 204 5.54 15.80 9.80
N LEU A 205 5.32 17.02 10.32
CA LEU A 205 5.39 18.27 9.56
C LEU A 205 6.81 18.82 9.38
N GLY A 206 7.82 18.22 10.03
CA GLY A 206 9.20 18.72 10.01
C GLY A 206 9.42 20.00 10.85
N LEU A 207 8.56 20.26 11.84
CA LEU A 207 8.60 21.42 12.76
C LEU A 207 9.38 21.15 14.06
N THR A 208 9.95 19.96 14.20
CA THR A 208 10.96 19.67 15.22
C THR A 208 12.30 20.21 14.75
N GLY A 209 12.96 21.02 15.58
CA GLY A 209 14.26 21.62 15.22
C GLY A 209 15.31 20.59 14.80
N THR A 210 16.30 21.02 14.02
CA THR A 210 17.38 20.15 13.54
C THR A 210 18.22 19.62 14.71
N ALA A 211 18.06 18.34 15.03
CA ALA A 211 18.89 17.66 16.02
C ALA A 211 20.28 17.36 15.43
N HIS A 212 21.33 17.53 16.24
CA HIS A 212 22.69 17.16 15.86
C HIS A 212 22.96 15.70 16.20
N VAL A 213 23.90 15.09 15.49
CA VAL A 213 24.40 13.74 15.80
C VAL A 213 25.08 13.76 17.17
N LYS A 214 24.68 12.84 18.05
CA LYS A 214 25.29 12.64 19.37
C LYS A 214 25.36 11.15 19.68
N PRO A 215 26.47 10.48 19.27
CA PRO A 215 26.66 9.06 19.55
C PRO A 215 26.61 8.81 21.05
N ARG A 216 25.99 7.71 21.45
CA ARG A 216 25.91 7.31 22.86
C ARG A 216 27.18 6.58 23.29
N GLY A 217 27.46 6.57 24.60
CA GLY A 217 28.66 5.94 25.16
C GLY A 217 28.64 4.42 25.06
N SER A 218 27.45 3.83 24.89
CA SER A 218 27.29 2.39 24.66
C SER A 218 26.14 2.07 23.71
N VAL A 219 26.16 0.85 23.17
CA VAL A 219 25.06 0.28 22.37
C VAL A 219 23.76 0.23 23.19
N GLU A 220 23.83 -0.05 24.49
CA GLU A 220 22.63 -0.15 25.33
C GLU A 220 21.97 1.21 25.57
N GLU A 221 22.77 2.27 25.74
CA GLU A 221 22.28 3.64 25.78
C GLU A 221 21.65 4.07 24.44
N ALA A 222 22.29 3.72 23.31
CA ALA A 222 21.76 4.01 21.98
C ALA A 222 20.43 3.29 21.72
N MET A 223 20.35 2.02 22.08
CA MET A 223 19.15 1.19 21.99
C MET A 223 18.01 1.79 22.81
N ARG A 224 18.27 2.15 24.08
CA ARG A 224 17.26 2.74 24.97
C ARG A 224 16.77 4.09 24.44
N ALA A 225 17.67 4.98 24.04
CA ALA A 225 17.31 6.29 23.49
C ALA A 225 16.47 6.16 22.20
N GLY A 226 16.83 5.20 21.33
CA GLY A 226 16.07 4.93 20.11
C GLY A 226 14.68 4.36 20.39
N ALA A 227 14.57 3.42 21.33
CA ALA A 227 13.30 2.83 21.73
C ALA A 227 12.37 3.87 22.40
N GLU A 228 12.91 4.72 23.28
CA GLU A 228 12.16 5.83 23.90
C GLU A 228 11.68 6.84 22.84
N PHE A 229 12.52 7.16 21.84
CA PHE A 229 12.09 8.02 20.74
C PHE A 229 11.01 7.35 19.88
N LEU A 230 11.16 6.06 19.56
CA LEU A 230 10.15 5.30 18.83
C LEU A 230 8.80 5.31 19.57
N LEU A 231 8.78 5.10 20.89
CA LEU A 231 7.55 5.16 21.69
C LEU A 231 6.89 6.54 21.67
N ARG A 232 7.66 7.63 21.61
CA ARG A 232 7.12 8.99 21.47
C ARG A 232 6.39 9.22 20.14
N LEU A 233 6.65 8.40 19.12
CA LEU A 233 5.97 8.47 17.83
C LEU A 233 4.63 7.68 17.79
N GLN A 234 4.32 6.92 18.84
CA GLN A 234 3.04 6.21 18.94
C GLN A 234 1.89 7.21 19.10
N HIS A 235 0.81 7.03 18.33
CA HIS A 235 -0.36 7.88 18.51
C HIS A 235 -1.06 7.53 19.85
N PRO A 236 -1.24 8.51 20.76
CA PRO A 236 -1.61 8.24 22.15
C PRO A 236 -3.07 7.80 22.36
N TYR A 237 -3.90 7.86 21.32
CA TYR A 237 -5.29 7.40 21.37
C TYR A 237 -5.53 6.11 20.59
N SER A 238 -4.89 5.94 19.45
CA SER A 238 -5.16 4.83 18.53
C SER A 238 -4.11 3.73 18.61
N GLY A 239 -3.02 3.93 19.36
CA GLY A 239 -1.99 2.92 19.63
C GLY A 239 -1.09 2.51 18.46
N HIS A 240 -1.41 2.92 17.24
CA HIS A 240 -0.58 2.69 16.06
C HIS A 240 0.48 3.77 15.87
N TRP A 241 1.44 3.51 14.98
CA TRP A 241 2.44 4.48 14.53
C TRP A 241 2.02 5.10 13.18
N PRO A 242 1.50 6.34 13.17
CA PRO A 242 1.11 7.00 11.93
C PRO A 242 2.35 7.44 11.16
N ASN A 243 2.37 7.17 9.86
CA ASN A 243 3.47 7.50 8.97
C ASN A 243 2.96 7.89 7.58
N ASP A 244 3.77 8.71 6.90
CA ASP A 244 3.67 8.91 5.46
C ASP A 244 3.91 7.59 4.72
N TYR A 245 3.17 7.38 3.63
CA TYR A 245 3.32 6.23 2.75
C TYR A 245 3.23 6.63 1.27
N SER A 246 3.77 7.80 0.91
CA SER A 246 3.84 8.34 -0.45
C SER A 246 5.10 7.91 -1.21
N GLY A 247 5.31 8.44 -2.42
CA GLY A 247 6.50 8.16 -3.23
C GLY A 247 6.21 8.17 -4.74
N PRO A 248 5.20 7.43 -5.22
CA PRO A 248 4.82 7.48 -6.63
C PRO A 248 4.18 8.82 -7.00
N LEU A 249 4.63 9.44 -8.09
CA LEU A 249 4.20 10.78 -8.54
C LEU A 249 3.03 10.76 -9.52
N PHE A 250 2.44 9.59 -9.78
CA PHE A 250 1.23 9.44 -10.60
C PHE A 250 -0.07 9.29 -9.80
N LEU A 251 0.00 9.32 -8.45
CA LEU A 251 -1.16 9.16 -7.56
C LEU A 251 -1.96 10.46 -7.40
N THR A 252 -1.30 11.50 -6.88
CA THR A 252 -1.91 12.82 -6.66
C THR A 252 -2.59 13.37 -7.92
N PRO A 253 -1.99 13.31 -9.13
CA PRO A 253 -2.68 13.75 -10.34
C PRO A 253 -4.04 13.07 -10.58
N GLY A 254 -4.16 11.76 -10.35
CA GLY A 254 -5.39 11.01 -10.59
C GLY A 254 -6.58 11.56 -9.80
N VAL A 255 -6.42 11.82 -8.50
CA VAL A 255 -7.49 12.41 -7.68
C VAL A 255 -7.80 13.85 -8.08
N ILE A 256 -6.79 14.66 -8.45
CA ILE A 256 -7.02 16.01 -8.97
C ILE A 256 -7.86 15.98 -10.25
N PHE A 257 -7.63 15.01 -11.13
CA PHE A 257 -8.39 14.87 -12.37
C PHE A 257 -9.85 14.55 -12.09
N VAL A 258 -10.11 13.63 -11.14
CA VAL A 258 -11.48 13.30 -10.73
C VAL A 258 -12.17 14.49 -10.09
N ARG A 259 -11.49 15.20 -9.16
CA ARG A 259 -12.03 16.43 -8.55
C ARG A 259 -12.36 17.48 -9.60
N TYR A 260 -11.49 17.70 -10.58
CA TYR A 260 -11.73 18.65 -11.68
C TYR A 260 -12.96 18.26 -12.51
N ILE A 261 -13.11 16.98 -12.85
CA ILE A 261 -14.23 16.44 -13.61
C ILE A 261 -15.56 16.66 -12.88
N VAL A 262 -15.64 16.22 -11.63
CA VAL A 262 -16.85 16.34 -10.80
C VAL A 262 -17.19 17.81 -10.56
N ALA A 263 -16.19 18.63 -10.23
CA ALA A 263 -16.37 20.06 -10.02
C ALA A 263 -16.64 20.86 -11.31
N ARG A 264 -16.64 20.20 -12.47
CA ARG A 264 -16.83 20.81 -13.80
C ARG A 264 -15.87 21.97 -14.04
N GLY A 265 -14.63 21.82 -13.57
CA GLY A 265 -13.56 22.80 -13.65
C GLY A 265 -13.66 24.00 -12.70
N ASN A 266 -14.62 24.02 -11.78
CA ASN A 266 -14.69 25.06 -10.75
C ASN A 266 -13.71 24.74 -9.60
N ILE A 267 -12.63 25.51 -9.48
CA ILE A 267 -11.58 25.31 -8.47
C ILE A 267 -12.12 25.32 -7.04
N ARG A 268 -13.08 26.19 -6.71
CA ARG A 268 -13.66 26.24 -5.35
C ARG A 268 -14.42 24.96 -5.02
N ASN A 269 -15.07 24.35 -6.01
CA ASN A 269 -15.78 23.08 -5.83
C ASN A 269 -14.84 21.87 -5.86
N MET A 270 -13.62 22.00 -6.40
CA MET A 270 -12.59 20.95 -6.31
C MET A 270 -12.04 20.81 -4.89
N PHE A 271 -12.00 21.91 -4.15
CA PHE A 271 -11.48 21.99 -2.79
C PHE A 271 -12.51 22.67 -1.88
N PRO A 272 -13.66 22.01 -1.62
CA PRO A 272 -14.68 22.59 -0.78
C PRO A 272 -14.19 22.68 0.67
N PRO A 273 -14.74 23.62 1.47
CA PRO A 273 -14.58 23.59 2.91
C PRO A 273 -14.94 22.24 3.54
N HIS A 274 -14.23 21.86 4.61
CA HIS A 274 -14.67 20.76 5.46
C HIS A 274 -16.00 21.09 6.13
N ALA A 275 -16.90 20.12 6.16
CA ALA A 275 -18.24 20.28 6.74
C ALA A 275 -18.21 20.59 8.25
N ASP A 276 -17.19 20.10 8.97
CA ASP A 276 -17.10 20.17 10.44
C ASP A 276 -16.28 21.37 10.96
N HIS A 277 -16.01 22.38 10.12
CA HIS A 277 -15.30 23.59 10.53
C HIS A 277 -16.24 24.59 11.20
N GLN A 278 -15.78 25.16 12.32
CA GLN A 278 -16.39 26.34 12.94
C GLN A 278 -15.58 27.58 12.58
N HIS A 279 -16.28 28.64 12.16
CA HIS A 279 -15.71 29.96 11.95
C HIS A 279 -16.32 30.94 12.93
N GLU A 280 -15.49 31.81 13.49
CA GLU A 280 -15.97 32.97 14.23
C GLU A 280 -16.43 34.03 13.21
N GLY A 281 -17.74 34.30 13.15
CA GLY A 281 -18.35 35.21 12.18
C GLY A 281 -18.74 34.56 10.85
N ASP A 282 -19.16 35.38 9.87
CA ASP A 282 -19.57 34.95 8.52
C ASP A 282 -18.38 34.79 7.53
N GLU A 283 -17.15 34.62 8.03
CA GLU A 283 -15.96 34.46 7.18
C GLU A 283 -15.91 33.07 6.52
N PRO A 284 -15.56 32.97 5.21
CA PRO A 284 -15.53 31.69 4.50
C PRO A 284 -14.35 30.81 4.93
N CYS A 285 -14.58 29.48 5.04
CA CYS A 285 -13.46 28.55 5.31
C CYS A 285 -12.41 28.60 4.21
N LEU A 286 -11.17 28.81 4.62
CA LEU A 286 -10.01 28.76 3.72
C LEU A 286 -9.27 27.41 3.75
N CYS A 287 -9.83 26.41 4.44
CA CYS A 287 -9.27 25.08 4.57
C CYS A 287 -9.07 24.35 3.23
N GLY A 288 -10.04 24.46 2.31
CA GLY A 288 -9.89 23.90 0.96
C GLY A 288 -8.80 24.61 0.15
N GLU A 289 -8.61 25.91 0.36
CA GLU A 289 -7.51 26.65 -0.27
C GLU A 289 -6.15 26.25 0.30
N ALA A 290 -6.06 26.01 1.62
CA ALA A 290 -4.87 25.44 2.25
C ALA A 290 -4.51 24.08 1.63
N GLU A 291 -5.51 23.20 1.48
CA GLU A 291 -5.33 21.89 0.83
C GLU A 291 -4.81 22.03 -0.60
N ARG A 292 -5.43 22.89 -1.42
CA ARG A 292 -5.01 23.17 -2.80
C ARG A 292 -3.56 23.62 -2.89
N LEU A 293 -3.17 24.58 -2.05
CA LEU A 293 -1.83 25.14 -2.06
C LEU A 293 -0.78 24.12 -1.61
N GLU A 294 -1.09 23.28 -0.62
CA GLU A 294 -0.17 22.24 -0.17
C GLU A 294 -0.02 21.08 -1.19
N LEU A 295 -1.05 20.77 -1.98
CA LEU A 295 -0.95 19.85 -3.11
C LEU A 295 -0.07 20.42 -4.24
N ILE A 296 -0.22 21.72 -4.55
CA ILE A 296 0.66 22.42 -5.50
C ILE A 296 2.11 22.41 -4.98
N ARG A 297 2.30 22.70 -3.69
CA ARG A 297 3.61 22.75 -3.05
C ARG A 297 4.32 21.40 -3.10
N TYR A 298 3.59 20.30 -2.82
CA TYR A 298 4.11 18.94 -2.96
C TYR A 298 4.64 18.68 -4.36
N ILE A 299 3.83 18.94 -5.40
CA ILE A 299 4.25 18.74 -6.78
C ILE A 299 5.52 19.54 -7.06
N ARG A 300 5.54 20.85 -6.77
CA ARG A 300 6.69 21.73 -7.05
C ARG A 300 7.98 21.27 -6.36
N ASN A 301 7.91 20.79 -5.12
CA ASN A 301 9.08 20.33 -4.37
C ASN A 301 9.74 19.08 -4.97
N TYR A 302 9.02 18.29 -5.77
CA TYR A 302 9.57 17.12 -6.47
C TYR A 302 9.86 17.34 -7.96
N MET A 303 9.80 18.58 -8.45
CA MET A 303 10.28 18.90 -9.79
C MET A 303 11.80 18.67 -9.88
N ASN A 304 12.27 18.01 -10.93
CA ASN A 304 13.70 17.81 -11.19
C ASN A 304 14.36 19.09 -11.71
N GLU A 305 15.70 19.12 -11.75
CA GLU A 305 16.45 20.29 -12.22
C GLU A 305 16.17 20.59 -13.70
N ASP A 306 15.95 19.56 -14.51
CA ASP A 306 15.58 19.66 -15.92
C ASP A 306 14.15 20.17 -16.17
N GLY A 307 13.38 20.45 -15.11
CA GLY A 307 11.99 20.92 -15.17
C GLY A 307 10.95 19.81 -15.28
N GLY A 308 11.37 18.56 -15.45
CA GLY A 308 10.46 17.41 -15.50
C GLY A 308 10.12 16.83 -14.13
N PHE A 309 9.31 15.78 -14.13
CA PHE A 309 8.95 15.00 -12.96
C PHE A 309 9.19 13.51 -13.24
N GLY A 310 9.68 12.79 -12.23
CA GLY A 310 9.82 11.34 -12.33
C GLY A 310 8.52 10.57 -12.13
N GLN A 311 8.57 9.26 -12.31
CA GLN A 311 7.47 8.36 -11.94
C GLN A 311 7.30 8.25 -10.41
N HIS A 312 8.36 8.56 -9.66
CA HIS A 312 8.42 8.59 -8.20
C HIS A 312 9.38 9.70 -7.74
N THR A 313 9.36 10.03 -6.44
CA THR A 313 10.10 11.14 -5.81
C THR A 313 11.62 11.13 -6.05
N GLU A 314 12.21 9.93 -6.15
CA GLU A 314 13.65 9.72 -6.41
C GLU A 314 13.96 9.29 -7.87
N GLY A 315 13.03 9.50 -8.80
CA GLY A 315 13.16 9.09 -10.21
C GLY A 315 13.64 10.21 -11.13
N HIS A 316 14.34 9.82 -12.21
CA HIS A 316 14.61 10.72 -13.35
C HIS A 316 13.29 11.15 -14.01
N SER A 317 13.32 12.27 -14.73
CA SER A 317 12.12 12.81 -15.40
C SER A 317 11.58 11.85 -16.47
N THR A 318 10.27 11.60 -16.44
CA THR A 318 9.56 10.69 -17.35
C THR A 318 8.36 11.37 -17.99
N MET A 319 7.87 10.85 -19.11
CA MET A 319 6.69 11.40 -19.79
C MET A 319 5.43 11.21 -18.95
N LEU A 320 5.29 10.05 -18.28
CA LEU A 320 4.20 9.79 -17.34
C LEU A 320 4.21 10.78 -16.18
N GLY A 321 5.34 10.90 -15.49
CA GLY A 321 5.48 11.80 -14.34
C GLY A 321 5.24 13.25 -14.74
N THR A 322 5.90 13.70 -15.82
CA THR A 322 5.88 15.11 -16.18
C THR A 322 4.54 15.58 -16.69
N VAL A 323 3.90 14.83 -17.60
CA VAL A 323 2.61 15.25 -18.15
C VAL A 323 1.51 15.22 -17.10
N LEU A 324 1.44 14.18 -16.26
CA LEU A 324 0.39 14.08 -15.26
C LEU A 324 0.49 15.20 -14.21
N ASN A 325 1.69 15.49 -13.72
CA ASN A 325 1.91 16.56 -12.74
C ASN A 325 1.74 17.95 -13.35
N TYR A 326 2.19 18.17 -14.60
CA TYR A 326 1.94 19.42 -15.33
C TYR A 326 0.44 19.68 -15.49
N VAL A 327 -0.31 18.69 -15.96
CA VAL A 327 -1.77 18.80 -16.11
C VAL A 327 -2.42 19.07 -14.75
N ALA A 328 -2.02 18.36 -13.69
CA ALA A 328 -2.56 18.59 -12.35
C ALA A 328 -2.35 20.03 -11.86
N LEU A 329 -1.15 20.61 -12.05
CA LEU A 329 -0.88 22.01 -11.72
C LEU A 329 -1.82 22.96 -12.46
N ARG A 330 -1.99 22.76 -13.78
CA ARG A 330 -2.89 23.58 -14.62
C ARG A 330 -4.35 23.47 -14.16
N LEU A 331 -4.82 22.27 -13.84
CA LEU A 331 -6.19 22.04 -13.36
C LEU A 331 -6.44 22.65 -11.97
N MET A 332 -5.41 22.77 -11.12
CA MET A 332 -5.49 23.47 -9.84
C MET A 332 -5.37 25.00 -9.96
N GLY A 333 -5.23 25.55 -11.17
CA GLY A 333 -5.20 26.99 -11.43
C GLY A 333 -3.82 27.62 -11.49
N VAL A 334 -2.74 26.83 -11.55
CA VAL A 334 -1.39 27.36 -11.84
C VAL A 334 -1.35 27.82 -13.29
N SER A 335 -0.90 29.06 -13.53
CA SER A 335 -0.87 29.68 -14.86
C SER A 335 0.18 29.04 -15.80
N ASP A 336 0.04 29.17 -17.12
CA ASP A 336 0.98 28.62 -18.11
C ASP A 336 2.25 29.45 -18.25
N ASP A 337 2.23 30.70 -17.81
CA ASP A 337 3.38 31.58 -17.69
C ASP A 337 4.12 31.42 -16.34
N ASP A 338 3.59 30.61 -15.42
CA ASP A 338 4.31 30.19 -14.20
C ASP A 338 5.64 29.52 -14.57
N SER A 339 6.71 29.89 -13.89
CA SER A 339 8.07 29.47 -14.26
C SER A 339 8.26 27.95 -14.23
N ASP A 340 7.71 27.29 -13.21
CA ASP A 340 7.77 25.83 -13.08
C ASP A 340 6.87 25.15 -14.12
N ALA A 341 5.66 25.65 -14.34
CA ALA A 341 4.78 25.15 -15.41
C ALA A 341 5.44 25.28 -16.80
N ALA A 342 6.06 26.42 -17.10
CA ALA A 342 6.76 26.66 -18.36
C ALA A 342 7.94 25.70 -18.57
N ARG A 343 8.72 25.43 -17.52
CA ARG A 343 9.83 24.44 -17.54
C ARG A 343 9.32 23.02 -17.78
N ALA A 344 8.25 22.61 -17.10
CA ALA A 344 7.64 21.29 -17.31
C ALA A 344 7.09 21.15 -18.73
N ARG A 345 6.42 22.19 -19.26
CA ARG A 345 5.97 22.25 -20.66
C ARG A 345 7.13 22.16 -21.64
N GLN A 346 8.22 22.88 -21.40
CA GLN A 346 9.42 22.82 -22.23
C GLN A 346 10.01 21.41 -22.23
N TRP A 347 10.07 20.74 -21.08
CA TRP A 347 10.53 19.36 -20.97
C TRP A 347 9.65 18.40 -21.77
N ILE A 348 8.32 18.48 -21.60
CA ILE A 348 7.35 17.63 -22.33
C ILE A 348 7.56 17.76 -23.84
N ARG A 349 7.69 18.99 -24.34
CA ARG A 349 7.89 19.26 -25.77
C ARG A 349 9.27 18.78 -26.25
N GLY A 350 10.31 18.96 -25.43
CA GLY A 350 11.67 18.48 -25.71
C GLY A 350 11.76 16.96 -25.86
N GLU A 351 10.90 16.21 -25.15
CA GLU A 351 10.84 14.75 -25.17
C GLU A 351 9.79 14.19 -26.16
N GLY A 352 9.33 15.01 -27.12
CA GLY A 352 8.45 14.58 -28.20
C GLY A 352 6.94 14.76 -27.96
N GLY A 353 6.55 15.37 -26.84
CA GLY A 353 5.17 15.62 -26.46
C GLY A 353 4.42 14.39 -25.92
N ALA A 354 3.20 14.60 -25.44
CA ALA A 354 2.42 13.58 -24.73
C ALA A 354 1.94 12.40 -25.61
N VAL A 355 2.24 12.36 -26.92
CA VAL A 355 1.87 11.22 -27.80
C VAL A 355 2.55 9.90 -27.41
N SER A 356 3.66 9.96 -26.68
CA SER A 356 4.47 8.82 -26.22
C SER A 356 4.26 8.49 -24.73
N ILE A 357 3.29 9.13 -24.06
CA ILE A 357 2.99 8.83 -22.65
C ILE A 357 2.62 7.34 -22.47
N PRO A 358 3.03 6.66 -21.39
CA PRO A 358 2.66 5.27 -21.13
C PRO A 358 1.16 5.01 -21.03
N THR A 359 0.73 3.74 -21.15
CA THR A 359 -0.69 3.34 -21.22
C THR A 359 -1.55 3.94 -20.11
N TRP A 360 -1.07 3.97 -18.86
CA TRP A 360 -1.79 4.55 -17.72
C TRP A 360 -2.03 6.06 -17.90
N GLY A 361 -1.02 6.77 -18.39
CA GLY A 361 -1.16 8.19 -18.73
C GLY A 361 -2.10 8.42 -19.91
N LYS A 362 -2.07 7.56 -20.93
CA LYS A 362 -3.02 7.66 -22.06
C LYS A 362 -4.47 7.54 -21.58
N VAL A 363 -4.76 6.59 -20.69
CA VAL A 363 -6.11 6.41 -20.12
C VAL A 363 -6.55 7.67 -19.37
N TRP A 364 -5.73 8.22 -18.48
CA TRP A 364 -6.05 9.46 -17.78
C TRP A 364 -6.28 10.65 -18.72
N LEU A 365 -5.43 10.81 -19.74
CA LEU A 365 -5.62 11.88 -20.72
C LEU A 365 -6.86 11.65 -21.60
N CYS A 366 -7.24 10.40 -21.92
CA CYS A 366 -8.49 10.11 -22.62
C CYS A 366 -9.71 10.52 -21.79
N VAL A 367 -9.69 10.20 -20.49
CA VAL A 367 -10.73 10.58 -19.53
C VAL A 367 -10.88 12.11 -19.45
N LEU A 368 -9.77 12.86 -19.46
CA LEU A 368 -9.80 14.33 -19.51
C LEU A 368 -10.13 14.91 -20.91
N GLY A 369 -10.23 14.09 -21.96
CA GLY A 369 -10.38 14.57 -23.34
C GLY A 369 -9.12 15.22 -23.93
N LEU A 370 -7.95 14.94 -23.35
CA LEU A 370 -6.63 15.39 -23.79
C LEU A 370 -5.89 14.34 -24.64
N TYR A 371 -6.44 13.16 -24.85
CA TYR A 371 -5.93 12.11 -25.74
C TYR A 371 -7.12 11.37 -26.35
N ASP A 372 -6.96 10.72 -27.51
CA ASP A 372 -8.04 9.95 -28.13
C ASP A 372 -7.93 8.45 -27.82
N TRP A 373 -9.07 7.82 -27.49
CA TRP A 373 -9.15 6.38 -27.21
C TRP A 373 -8.61 5.51 -28.35
N ASP A 374 -8.60 6.00 -29.60
CA ASP A 374 -8.00 5.30 -30.74
C ASP A 374 -6.48 5.15 -30.65
N GLY A 375 -5.82 5.96 -29.82
CA GLY A 375 -4.37 5.85 -29.56
C GLY A 375 -4.02 5.02 -28.33
N VAL A 376 -4.99 4.28 -27.77
CA VAL A 376 -4.76 3.31 -26.68
C VAL A 376 -4.81 1.90 -27.26
N ASN A 377 -3.89 1.02 -26.85
CA ASN A 377 -4.02 -0.41 -27.16
C ASN A 377 -5.35 -0.92 -26.60
N PRO A 378 -6.15 -1.70 -27.35
CA PRO A 378 -7.50 -2.05 -26.91
C PRO A 378 -7.60 -2.74 -25.55
N ILE A 379 -8.53 -2.24 -24.72
CA ILE A 379 -8.87 -2.77 -23.39
C ILE A 379 -10.37 -3.12 -23.35
N PRO A 380 -10.84 -4.10 -24.15
CA PRO A 380 -12.27 -4.40 -24.25
C PRO A 380 -12.84 -4.90 -22.91
N PRO A 381 -14.00 -4.40 -22.45
CA PRO A 381 -14.63 -4.90 -21.24
C PRO A 381 -15.07 -6.36 -21.36
N GLU A 382 -15.25 -6.90 -22.58
CA GLU A 382 -15.61 -8.32 -22.80
C GLU A 382 -14.60 -9.31 -22.20
N LEU A 383 -13.37 -8.88 -21.90
CA LEU A 383 -12.42 -9.72 -21.16
C LEU A 383 -12.95 -10.11 -19.77
N SER A 384 -13.83 -9.29 -19.18
CA SER A 384 -14.53 -9.59 -17.91
C SER A 384 -15.59 -10.70 -18.05
N LEU A 385 -15.95 -11.10 -19.27
CA LEU A 385 -16.87 -12.20 -19.53
C LEU A 385 -16.16 -13.55 -19.76
N LEU A 386 -14.82 -13.56 -19.74
CA LEU A 386 -14.04 -14.77 -19.98
C LEU A 386 -14.27 -15.81 -18.87
N PRO A 387 -14.50 -17.08 -19.23
CA PRO A 387 -14.56 -18.16 -18.25
C PRO A 387 -13.31 -18.21 -17.35
N ASN A 388 -13.50 -18.51 -16.06
CA ASN A 388 -12.43 -18.55 -15.05
C ASN A 388 -11.34 -19.60 -15.32
N TRP A 389 -11.52 -20.52 -16.28
CA TRP A 389 -10.49 -21.48 -16.68
C TRP A 389 -9.48 -20.91 -17.68
N ILE A 390 -9.78 -19.77 -18.33
CA ILE A 390 -8.85 -19.09 -19.23
C ILE A 390 -7.73 -18.45 -18.39
N PRO A 391 -6.44 -18.68 -18.72
CA PRO A 391 -5.31 -18.25 -17.89
C PRO A 391 -5.26 -16.76 -17.56
N PHE A 392 -5.73 -15.90 -18.47
CA PHE A 392 -5.73 -14.43 -18.33
C PHE A 392 -7.13 -13.87 -18.05
N SER A 393 -8.10 -14.71 -17.64
CA SER A 393 -9.37 -14.22 -17.10
C SER A 393 -9.10 -13.33 -15.89
N PRO A 394 -9.85 -12.23 -15.68
CA PRO A 394 -9.65 -11.35 -14.55
C PRO A 394 -9.57 -12.07 -13.21
N SER A 395 -10.36 -13.15 -12.99
CA SER A 395 -10.34 -13.93 -11.75
C SER A 395 -8.99 -14.53 -11.36
N ARG A 396 -8.03 -14.59 -12.29
CA ARG A 396 -6.70 -15.17 -12.09
C ARG A 396 -5.58 -14.15 -12.04
N LEU A 397 -5.88 -12.91 -12.42
CA LEU A 397 -4.91 -11.83 -12.41
C LEU A 397 -4.62 -11.39 -10.99
N TRP A 398 -3.43 -10.84 -10.76
CA TRP A 398 -3.11 -10.15 -9.52
C TRP A 398 -4.20 -9.12 -9.17
N CYS A 399 -4.63 -9.07 -7.91
CA CYS A 399 -5.74 -8.23 -7.46
C CYS A 399 -5.59 -6.75 -7.87
N HIS A 400 -4.39 -6.16 -7.74
CA HIS A 400 -4.12 -4.79 -8.19
C HIS A 400 -4.34 -4.60 -9.69
N SER A 401 -3.78 -5.47 -10.52
CA SER A 401 -3.98 -5.43 -11.97
C SER A 401 -5.43 -5.66 -12.35
N ARG A 402 -6.13 -6.54 -11.62
CA ARG A 402 -7.54 -6.87 -11.83
C ARG A 402 -8.45 -5.65 -11.60
N VAL A 403 -8.37 -5.00 -10.44
CA VAL A 403 -9.26 -3.88 -10.12
C VAL A 403 -9.01 -2.68 -11.06
N VAL A 404 -7.74 -2.37 -11.36
CA VAL A 404 -7.38 -1.29 -12.28
C VAL A 404 -7.80 -1.60 -13.73
N SER A 405 -7.58 -2.83 -14.22
CA SER A 405 -7.95 -3.20 -15.59
C SER A 405 -9.47 -3.24 -15.80
N ILE A 406 -10.25 -3.65 -14.79
CA ILE A 406 -11.72 -3.59 -14.86
C ILE A 406 -12.18 -2.14 -15.04
N ALA A 407 -11.69 -1.22 -14.20
CA ALA A 407 -12.02 0.20 -14.31
C ALA A 407 -11.59 0.81 -15.66
N PHE A 408 -10.38 0.50 -16.13
CA PHE A 408 -9.89 0.93 -17.45
C PHE A 408 -10.80 0.43 -18.57
N SER A 409 -11.17 -0.85 -18.53
CA SER A 409 -12.01 -1.48 -19.55
C SER A 409 -13.42 -0.88 -19.58
N TYR A 410 -13.95 -0.46 -18.44
CA TYR A 410 -15.25 0.19 -18.34
C TYR A 410 -15.24 1.55 -19.04
N LEU A 411 -14.28 2.42 -18.69
CA LEU A 411 -14.12 3.73 -19.30
C LEU A 411 -13.78 3.63 -20.80
N TYR A 412 -12.90 2.70 -21.18
CA TYR A 412 -12.56 2.40 -22.57
C TYR A 412 -13.80 1.96 -23.35
N GLY A 413 -14.58 1.01 -22.82
CA GLY A 413 -15.78 0.47 -23.45
C GLY A 413 -16.88 1.50 -23.66
N LEU A 414 -16.99 2.48 -22.75
CA LEU A 414 -17.86 3.65 -22.89
C LEU A 414 -17.31 4.71 -23.86
N ARG A 415 -15.99 4.70 -24.13
CA ARG A 415 -15.26 5.81 -24.75
C ARG A 415 -15.49 7.11 -23.98
N TRP A 416 -15.58 7.00 -22.65
CA TRP A 416 -15.96 8.14 -21.81
C TRP A 416 -14.87 9.22 -21.84
N ARG A 417 -15.28 10.48 -21.90
CA ARG A 417 -14.40 11.64 -21.79
C ARG A 417 -15.18 12.82 -21.21
N GLN A 418 -14.47 13.66 -20.46
CA GLN A 418 -15.00 14.92 -19.97
C GLN A 418 -15.36 15.86 -21.16
N PRO A 419 -16.47 16.64 -21.06
CA PRO A 419 -16.76 17.69 -22.03
C PRO A 419 -15.65 18.74 -22.15
N ASP A 420 -15.48 19.26 -23.35
CA ASP A 420 -14.42 20.22 -23.67
C ASP A 420 -14.63 21.58 -22.99
N ASN A 421 -13.54 22.25 -22.63
CA ASN A 421 -13.55 23.62 -22.12
C ASN A 421 -12.24 24.34 -22.48
N LEU A 422 -12.17 25.65 -22.19
CA LEU A 422 -11.03 26.49 -22.58
C LEU A 422 -9.69 25.97 -22.04
N LEU A 423 -9.63 25.56 -20.77
CA LEU A 423 -8.38 25.06 -20.18
C LEU A 423 -7.91 23.76 -20.85
N LEU A 424 -8.83 22.83 -21.14
CA LEU A 424 -8.50 21.60 -21.86
C LEU A 424 -8.04 21.89 -23.30
N GLN A 425 -8.61 22.90 -23.95
CA GLN A 425 -8.14 23.36 -25.26
C GLN A 425 -6.72 23.92 -25.19
N CYS A 426 -6.41 24.77 -24.21
CA CYS A 426 -5.06 25.27 -23.98
C CYS A 426 -4.07 24.12 -23.74
N LEU A 427 -4.41 23.17 -22.86
CA LEU A 427 -3.58 22.01 -22.57
C LEU A 427 -3.23 21.20 -23.83
N ARG A 428 -4.16 21.06 -24.79
CA ARG A 428 -3.88 20.41 -26.09
C ARG A 428 -2.84 21.15 -26.94
N TYR A 429 -2.73 22.47 -26.84
CA TYR A 429 -1.65 23.24 -27.48
C TYR A 429 -0.33 23.14 -26.70
N GLU A 430 -0.43 23.04 -25.37
CA GLU A 430 0.72 23.04 -24.48
C GLU A 430 1.53 21.73 -24.58
N ILE A 431 0.87 20.56 -24.53
CA ILE A 431 1.53 19.25 -24.33
C ILE A 431 1.82 18.46 -25.62
N TYR A 432 1.41 18.95 -26.78
CA TYR A 432 1.60 18.29 -28.08
C TYR A 432 2.41 19.15 -29.05
N LEU A 433 3.27 18.51 -29.86
CA LEU A 433 4.06 19.20 -30.88
C LEU A 433 3.25 19.51 -32.14
N GLU A 434 2.45 18.54 -32.57
CA GLU A 434 1.54 18.68 -33.71
C GLU A 434 0.18 19.22 -33.26
N PRO A 435 -0.55 19.98 -34.10
CA PRO A 435 -1.92 20.38 -33.81
C PRO A 435 -2.78 19.16 -33.46
N TYR A 436 -3.49 19.22 -32.33
CA TYR A 436 -4.21 18.07 -31.75
C TYR A 436 -5.13 17.34 -32.75
N GLY A 437 -5.86 18.08 -33.59
CA GLY A 437 -6.75 17.50 -34.61
C GLY A 437 -6.06 16.77 -35.75
N ASN A 438 -4.75 16.97 -35.93
CA ASN A 438 -3.97 16.32 -36.99
C ASN A 438 -3.32 15.01 -36.54
N ILE A 439 -3.23 14.77 -35.22
CA ILE A 439 -2.57 13.60 -34.65
C ILE A 439 -3.26 12.32 -35.12
N LYS A 440 -2.47 11.40 -35.67
CA LYS A 440 -2.96 10.08 -36.10
C LYS A 440 -2.88 9.08 -34.94
N TRP A 441 -3.81 9.19 -34.00
CA TRP A 441 -3.82 8.46 -32.72
C TRP A 441 -3.53 6.96 -32.83
N ALA A 442 -4.11 6.26 -33.82
CA ALA A 442 -3.89 4.83 -34.02
C ALA A 442 -2.40 4.44 -34.20
N LYS A 443 -1.54 5.35 -34.71
CA LYS A 443 -0.09 5.11 -34.84
C LYS A 443 0.63 5.14 -33.48
N HIS A 444 0.03 5.76 -32.47
CA HIS A 444 0.64 5.96 -31.16
C HIS A 444 0.20 4.93 -30.11
N ARG A 445 -0.58 3.91 -30.47
CA ARG A 445 -1.04 2.86 -29.53
C ARG A 445 0.08 2.22 -28.71
N SER A 446 1.15 1.82 -29.39
CA SER A 446 2.35 1.24 -28.78
C SER A 446 3.55 2.18 -28.79
N ASN A 447 3.31 3.49 -29.00
CA ASN A 447 4.34 4.51 -28.87
C ASN A 447 4.50 4.85 -27.38
N ILE A 448 5.68 4.56 -26.82
CA ILE A 448 6.03 4.75 -25.42
C ILE A 448 7.37 5.46 -25.34
N CYS A 449 7.48 6.48 -24.51
CA CYS A 449 8.72 7.20 -24.27
C CYS A 449 9.80 6.23 -23.74
N ALA A 450 11.00 6.32 -24.31
CA ALA A 450 12.11 5.44 -23.95
C ALA A 450 12.52 5.57 -22.48
N LYS A 451 12.35 6.77 -21.90
CA LYS A 451 12.63 7.05 -20.48
C LYS A 451 11.64 6.41 -19.52
N ASP A 452 10.46 6.01 -20.01
CA ASP A 452 9.41 5.38 -19.22
C ASP A 452 9.40 3.84 -19.38
N CYS A 453 9.84 3.33 -20.53
CA CYS A 453 9.66 1.93 -20.91
C CYS A 453 10.56 0.98 -20.09
N TYR A 454 10.02 0.47 -18.98
CA TYR A 454 10.68 -0.49 -18.09
C TYR A 454 10.39 -1.95 -18.46
N THR A 455 9.18 -2.22 -18.98
CA THR A 455 8.77 -3.53 -19.48
C THR A 455 8.36 -3.42 -20.95
N PRO A 456 9.26 -3.76 -21.89
CA PRO A 456 8.93 -3.78 -23.31
C PRO A 456 7.80 -4.76 -23.62
N LEU A 457 6.89 -4.36 -24.52
CA LEU A 457 5.78 -5.21 -24.96
C LEU A 457 6.30 -6.47 -25.66
N SER A 458 5.83 -7.63 -25.20
CA SER A 458 6.15 -8.92 -25.81
C SER A 458 5.57 -9.03 -27.23
N SER A 459 6.17 -9.88 -28.08
CA SER A 459 5.61 -10.18 -29.40
C SER A 459 4.21 -10.78 -29.30
N VAL A 460 3.94 -11.59 -28.26
CA VAL A 460 2.62 -12.19 -28.01
C VAL A 460 1.59 -11.11 -27.70
N TYR A 461 1.93 -10.12 -26.88
CA TYR A 461 1.05 -8.98 -26.60
C TYR A 461 0.78 -8.17 -27.86
N LYS A 462 1.79 -7.90 -28.70
CA LYS A 462 1.60 -7.15 -29.95
C LYS A 462 0.61 -7.84 -30.89
N VAL A 463 0.68 -9.17 -31.00
CA VAL A 463 -0.30 -9.97 -31.75
C VAL A 463 -1.68 -9.88 -31.09
N PHE A 464 -1.76 -10.06 -29.77
CA PHE A 464 -3.02 -9.93 -29.02
C PHE A 464 -3.68 -8.55 -29.24
N ALA A 465 -2.92 -7.47 -29.10
CA ALA A 465 -3.38 -6.10 -29.31
C ALA A 465 -3.85 -5.85 -30.75
N ALA A 466 -3.20 -6.46 -31.75
CA ALA A 466 -3.63 -6.38 -33.15
C ALA A 466 -4.97 -7.10 -33.38
N VAL A 467 -5.15 -8.30 -32.79
CA VAL A 467 -6.42 -9.04 -32.85
C VAL A 467 -7.53 -8.26 -32.15
N MET A 468 -7.27 -7.73 -30.96
CA MET A 468 -8.25 -6.89 -30.25
C MET A 468 -8.56 -5.61 -31.02
N SER A 469 -7.58 -5.03 -31.72
CA SER A 469 -7.80 -3.84 -32.57
C SER A 469 -8.71 -4.15 -33.75
N LEU A 470 -8.67 -5.38 -34.30
CA LEU A 470 -9.60 -5.82 -35.33
C LEU A 470 -11.01 -5.99 -34.77
N TYR A 471 -11.14 -6.59 -33.58
CA TYR A 471 -12.42 -6.75 -32.88
C TYR A 471 -13.08 -5.40 -32.58
N GLU A 472 -12.33 -4.42 -32.08
CA GLU A 472 -12.84 -3.08 -31.74
C GLU A 472 -13.35 -2.27 -32.93
N LYS A 473 -13.07 -2.67 -34.18
CA LYS A 473 -13.70 -2.03 -35.34
C LYS A 473 -15.21 -2.24 -35.36
N ARG A 474 -15.69 -3.38 -34.85
CA ARG A 474 -17.11 -3.77 -34.82
C ARG A 474 -17.42 -4.63 -33.59
N PRO A 475 -17.43 -4.06 -32.37
CA PRO A 475 -17.70 -4.82 -31.16
C PRO A 475 -19.15 -5.32 -31.15
N ILE A 476 -19.35 -6.50 -30.57
CA ILE A 476 -20.69 -7.10 -30.46
C ILE A 476 -21.47 -6.36 -29.38
N LYS A 477 -22.38 -5.47 -29.78
CA LYS A 477 -23.08 -4.53 -28.89
C LYS A 477 -23.76 -5.16 -27.67
N PHE A 478 -24.31 -6.37 -27.80
CA PHE A 478 -24.92 -7.07 -26.67
C PHE A 478 -23.85 -7.53 -25.65
N LEU A 479 -22.73 -8.07 -26.13
CA LEU A 479 -21.62 -8.47 -25.26
C LEU A 479 -21.00 -7.24 -24.58
N ARG A 480 -20.80 -6.13 -25.31
CA ARG A 480 -20.32 -4.85 -24.77
C ARG A 480 -21.17 -4.37 -23.61
N ARG A 481 -22.50 -4.32 -23.78
CA ARG A 481 -23.44 -3.92 -22.71
C ARG A 481 -23.34 -4.86 -21.51
N ARG A 482 -23.39 -6.17 -21.73
CA ARG A 482 -23.26 -7.15 -20.64
C ARG A 482 -21.92 -7.01 -19.90
N ALA A 483 -20.84 -6.82 -20.63
CA ALA A 483 -19.51 -6.68 -20.09
C ALA A 483 -19.34 -5.42 -19.23
N LEU A 484 -19.92 -4.29 -19.67
CA LEU A 484 -19.97 -3.07 -18.89
C LEU A 484 -20.77 -3.25 -17.59
N GLU A 485 -21.89 -3.95 -17.62
CA GLU A 485 -22.68 -4.27 -16.42
C GLU A 485 -21.91 -5.18 -15.44
N VAL A 486 -21.20 -6.18 -15.95
CA VAL A 486 -20.34 -7.04 -15.11
C VAL A 486 -19.21 -6.23 -14.49
N ALA A 487 -18.49 -5.42 -15.29
CA ALA A 487 -17.42 -4.55 -14.80
C ALA A 487 -17.93 -3.58 -13.73
N TRP A 488 -19.09 -2.94 -13.95
CA TRP A 488 -19.74 -2.10 -12.95
C TRP A 488 -20.03 -2.84 -11.65
N THR A 489 -20.58 -4.06 -11.73
CA THR A 489 -20.93 -4.83 -10.54
C THR A 489 -19.68 -5.21 -9.74
N HIS A 490 -18.55 -5.49 -10.40
CA HIS A 490 -17.27 -5.70 -9.72
C HIS A 490 -16.75 -4.44 -9.01
N ILE A 491 -16.88 -3.27 -9.65
CA ILE A 491 -16.48 -1.97 -9.07
C ILE A 491 -17.34 -1.66 -7.83
N ALA A 492 -18.67 -1.69 -7.99
CA ALA A 492 -19.61 -1.42 -6.90
C ALA A 492 -19.48 -2.43 -5.74
N TYR A 493 -19.04 -3.66 -6.02
CA TYR A 493 -18.74 -4.66 -4.99
C TYR A 493 -17.44 -4.35 -4.24
N ASP A 494 -16.36 -3.95 -4.93
CA ASP A 494 -15.14 -3.51 -4.25
C ASP A 494 -15.43 -2.31 -3.34
N ASP A 495 -16.20 -1.33 -3.84
CA ASP A 495 -16.68 -0.18 -3.08
C ASP A 495 -17.36 -0.60 -1.76
N GLU A 496 -18.39 -1.46 -1.82
CA GLU A 496 -19.12 -1.90 -0.62
C GLU A 496 -18.25 -2.74 0.33
N SER A 497 -17.50 -3.69 -0.22
CA SER A 497 -16.73 -4.65 0.58
C SER A 497 -15.48 -4.06 1.23
N THR A 498 -15.08 -2.86 0.80
CA THR A 498 -13.92 -2.12 1.34
C THR A 498 -14.34 -0.82 2.04
N HIS A 499 -15.64 -0.65 2.30
CA HIS A 499 -16.19 0.58 2.89
C HIS A 499 -15.75 1.85 2.15
N PHE A 500 -15.69 1.77 0.83
CA PHE A 500 -15.30 2.83 -0.10
C PHE A 500 -13.84 3.29 0.03
N ILE A 501 -12.97 2.49 0.66
CA ILE A 501 -11.52 2.73 0.69
C ILE A 501 -10.86 2.18 -0.57
N CYS A 502 -11.41 1.11 -1.15
CA CYS A 502 -10.84 0.33 -2.25
C CYS A 502 -9.52 -0.38 -1.88
N LEU A 503 -8.96 -1.16 -2.81
CA LEU A 503 -7.66 -1.81 -2.62
C LEU A 503 -6.52 -0.78 -2.51
N GLY A 504 -6.50 0.25 -3.35
CA GLY A 504 -5.46 1.28 -3.32
C GLY A 504 -5.87 2.58 -4.03
N PRO A 505 -4.98 3.58 -4.08
CA PRO A 505 -5.30 4.95 -4.48
C PRO A 505 -5.72 5.07 -5.95
N VAL A 506 -5.13 4.24 -6.83
CA VAL A 506 -5.41 4.28 -8.27
C VAL A 506 -6.82 3.81 -8.54
N ASN A 507 -7.22 2.64 -8.04
CA ASN A 507 -8.59 2.17 -8.25
C ASN A 507 -9.59 2.99 -7.43
N LYS A 508 -9.23 3.47 -6.23
CA LYS A 508 -10.04 4.46 -5.49
C LYS A 508 -10.44 5.67 -6.36
N ALA A 509 -9.51 6.26 -7.11
CA ALA A 509 -9.80 7.41 -7.97
C ALA A 509 -10.71 7.02 -9.15
N PHE A 510 -10.43 5.92 -9.84
CA PHE A 510 -11.25 5.48 -10.96
C PHE A 510 -12.65 5.00 -10.56
N ASP A 511 -12.76 4.24 -9.49
CA ASP A 511 -14.01 3.68 -8.98
C ASP A 511 -14.92 4.82 -8.50
N MET A 512 -14.38 5.81 -7.78
CA MET A 512 -15.10 7.04 -7.43
C MET A 512 -15.63 7.78 -8.67
N LEU A 513 -14.81 7.94 -9.71
CA LEU A 513 -15.22 8.58 -10.95
C LEU A 513 -16.31 7.78 -11.67
N ILE A 514 -16.16 6.46 -11.78
CA ILE A 514 -17.12 5.58 -12.47
C ILE A 514 -18.47 5.58 -11.72
N THR A 515 -18.43 5.54 -10.39
CA THR A 515 -19.62 5.67 -9.54
C THR A 515 -20.30 7.02 -9.75
N TRP A 516 -19.56 8.12 -9.82
CA TRP A 516 -20.11 9.43 -10.17
C TRP A 516 -20.73 9.46 -11.58
N ILE A 517 -20.04 8.90 -12.58
CA ILE A 517 -20.54 8.84 -13.97
C ILE A 517 -21.86 8.08 -14.04
N ARG A 518 -22.01 7.01 -13.26
CA ARG A 518 -23.13 6.09 -13.36
C ARG A 518 -24.31 6.48 -12.48
N GLU A 519 -24.06 6.90 -11.25
CA GLU A 519 -25.09 7.17 -10.24
C GLU A 519 -25.28 8.66 -9.94
N GLY A 520 -24.32 9.51 -10.29
CA GLY A 520 -24.37 10.95 -10.07
C GLY A 520 -23.88 11.40 -8.70
N GLU A 521 -23.74 12.73 -8.55
CA GLU A 521 -23.13 13.39 -7.38
C GLU A 521 -23.94 13.31 -6.09
N THR A 522 -25.24 13.01 -6.18
CA THR A 522 -26.13 12.87 -5.02
C THR A 522 -26.30 11.41 -4.60
N SER A 523 -25.64 10.46 -5.26
CA SER A 523 -25.75 9.04 -4.93
C SER A 523 -25.03 8.72 -3.62
N GLY A 524 -25.61 7.81 -2.82
CA GLY A 524 -25.00 7.43 -1.54
C GLY A 524 -23.62 6.77 -1.70
N ARG A 525 -23.40 6.01 -2.79
CA ARG A 525 -22.07 5.42 -3.08
C ARG A 525 -21.02 6.47 -3.35
N TYR A 526 -21.35 7.48 -4.16
CA TYR A 526 -20.42 8.57 -4.44
C TYR A 526 -20.11 9.40 -3.19
N LEU A 527 -21.13 9.71 -2.37
CA LEU A 527 -20.93 10.42 -1.11
C LEU A 527 -20.04 9.63 -0.12
N ASN A 528 -20.17 8.30 -0.08
CA ASN A 528 -19.28 7.46 0.71
C ASN A 528 -17.83 7.47 0.19
N HIS A 529 -17.63 7.49 -1.14
CA HIS A 529 -16.31 7.67 -1.75
C HIS A 529 -15.65 8.99 -1.35
N LEU A 530 -16.44 10.08 -1.32
CA LEU A 530 -15.98 11.39 -0.89
C LEU A 530 -15.54 11.39 0.58
N ASN A 531 -16.33 10.78 1.47
CA ASN A 531 -16.00 10.66 2.89
C ASN A 531 -14.68 9.90 3.13
N ARG A 532 -14.31 8.98 2.22
CA ARG A 532 -13.08 8.16 2.33
C ARG A 532 -11.89 8.72 1.56
N LEU A 533 -11.99 9.90 0.95
CA LEU A 533 -10.90 10.43 0.14
C LEU A 533 -9.72 10.89 0.99
N ASP A 534 -10.00 11.51 2.14
CA ASP A 534 -8.98 12.04 3.06
C ASP A 534 -8.13 10.96 3.69
N ASP A 535 -8.63 9.72 3.76
CA ASP A 535 -7.91 8.54 4.25
C ASP A 535 -6.60 8.28 3.48
N TYR A 536 -6.47 8.83 2.26
CA TYR A 536 -5.29 8.70 1.41
C TYR A 536 -4.33 9.89 1.48
N PHE A 537 -4.71 11.02 2.08
CA PHE A 537 -3.87 12.21 2.11
C PHE A 537 -3.02 12.27 3.38
N PHE A 538 -1.74 12.58 3.20
CA PHE A 538 -0.79 12.77 4.29
C PHE A 538 -0.10 14.11 4.14
N MET A 539 -0.04 14.89 5.23
CA MET A 539 0.64 16.18 5.25
C MET A 539 2.06 16.02 5.80
N GLY A 540 3.05 16.57 5.10
CA GLY A 540 4.43 16.57 5.58
C GLY A 540 5.23 17.78 5.10
N PRO A 541 6.56 17.81 5.34
CA PRO A 541 7.37 19.01 5.15
C PRO A 541 7.41 19.50 3.71
N GLU A 542 7.22 18.64 2.71
CA GLU A 542 7.22 18.99 1.29
C GLU A 542 5.83 19.37 0.73
N GLY A 543 4.75 19.05 1.44
CA GLY A 543 3.38 19.38 1.04
C GLY A 543 2.38 18.25 1.32
N LEU A 544 1.12 18.47 0.94
CA LEU A 544 0.06 17.46 1.03
C LEU A 544 0.16 16.49 -0.15
N ARG A 545 0.08 15.19 0.12
CA ARG A 545 0.32 14.15 -0.88
C ARG A 545 -0.55 12.93 -0.68
N MET A 546 -0.81 12.23 -1.78
CA MET A 546 -1.55 10.97 -1.76
C MET A 546 -0.60 9.79 -1.45
N SER A 547 -1.00 8.98 -0.48
CA SER A 547 -0.30 7.76 -0.05
C SER A 547 -0.60 6.57 -0.99
N GLY A 548 0.30 5.59 -1.04
CA GLY A 548 0.18 4.37 -1.85
C GLY A 548 -0.88 3.37 -1.39
N TYR A 549 -1.38 3.54 -0.17
CA TYR A 549 -2.57 2.95 0.43
C TYR A 549 -3.20 4.01 1.34
N ASN A 550 -4.28 3.71 2.05
CA ASN A 550 -4.81 4.58 3.11
C ASN A 550 -3.92 4.63 4.38
N GLY A 551 -2.61 4.37 4.23
CA GLY A 551 -1.58 4.28 5.27
C GLY A 551 -0.87 2.92 5.33
N SER A 552 0.06 2.79 6.27
CA SER A 552 0.86 1.58 6.58
C SER A 552 0.71 1.16 8.05
N GLN A 553 -0.44 1.44 8.65
CA GLN A 553 -0.63 1.51 10.10
C GLN A 553 -0.38 0.17 10.81
N LEU A 554 -0.96 -0.92 10.31
CA LEU A 554 -0.68 -2.23 10.90
C LEU A 554 0.77 -2.62 10.66
N TRP A 555 1.26 -2.46 9.44
CA TRP A 555 2.62 -2.84 9.08
C TRP A 555 3.65 -2.18 10.02
N ASP A 556 3.59 -0.86 10.16
CA ASP A 556 4.50 -0.09 11.02
C ASP A 556 4.33 -0.45 12.50
N THR A 557 3.09 -0.61 12.97
CA THR A 557 2.82 -1.01 14.36
C THR A 557 3.38 -2.39 14.67
N SER A 558 3.22 -3.34 13.75
CA SER A 558 3.70 -4.70 13.94
C SER A 558 5.23 -4.77 14.08
N PHE A 559 5.95 -3.97 13.28
CA PHE A 559 7.41 -3.89 13.37
C PHE A 559 7.89 -3.07 14.57
N ALA A 560 7.19 -1.99 14.94
CA ALA A 560 7.53 -1.20 16.12
C ALA A 560 7.46 -2.06 17.40
N VAL A 561 6.39 -2.85 17.56
CA VAL A 561 6.26 -3.77 18.70
C VAL A 561 7.34 -4.84 18.67
N GLN A 562 7.62 -5.46 17.52
CA GLN A 562 8.68 -6.46 17.41
C GLN A 562 10.07 -5.90 17.74
N ALA A 563 10.38 -4.67 17.32
CA ALA A 563 11.63 -4.00 17.65
C ALA A 563 11.76 -3.76 19.17
N LEU A 564 10.68 -3.32 19.83
CA LEU A 564 10.65 -3.13 21.28
C LEU A 564 10.78 -4.45 22.05
N CYS A 565 10.10 -5.52 21.60
CA CYS A 565 10.29 -6.87 22.14
C CYS A 565 11.71 -7.39 21.93
N ALA A 566 12.35 -7.10 20.80
CA ALA A 566 13.74 -7.49 20.55
C ALA A 566 14.73 -6.79 21.52
N CYS A 567 14.34 -5.64 22.09
CA CYS A 567 15.08 -4.92 23.12
C CYS A 567 14.76 -5.39 24.56
N ASN A 568 13.78 -6.29 24.74
CA ASN A 568 13.17 -6.66 26.02
C ASN A 568 12.60 -5.45 26.78
N MET A 569 11.89 -4.56 26.07
CA MET A 569 11.34 -3.32 26.63
C MET A 569 9.81 -3.34 26.74
N GLU A 570 9.13 -4.39 26.26
CA GLU A 570 7.68 -4.51 26.25
C GLU A 570 7.06 -4.47 27.66
N LEU A 571 7.76 -4.97 28.68
CA LEU A 571 7.32 -4.91 30.08
C LEU A 571 7.67 -3.59 30.78
N LEU A 572 8.55 -2.77 30.19
CA LEU A 572 8.91 -1.46 30.73
C LEU A 572 7.90 -0.37 30.35
N TYR A 573 7.15 -0.58 29.26
CA TYR A 573 6.14 0.35 28.75
C TYR A 573 4.77 -0.37 28.58
N PRO A 574 4.17 -0.84 29.68
CA PRO A 574 2.98 -1.69 29.63
C PRO A 574 1.73 -0.98 29.09
N GLU A 575 1.66 0.35 29.19
CA GLU A 575 0.55 1.18 28.68
C GLU A 575 0.65 1.35 27.17
N GLU A 576 1.82 1.74 26.65
CA GLU A 576 2.08 1.83 25.22
C GLU A 576 1.88 0.47 24.52
N MET A 577 2.32 -0.63 25.14
CA MET A 577 2.08 -1.97 24.61
C MET A 577 0.61 -2.41 24.71
N ALA A 578 -0.14 -1.93 25.72
CA ALA A 578 -1.59 -2.17 25.77
C ALA A 578 -2.32 -1.49 24.61
N LEU A 579 -1.92 -0.25 24.31
CA LEU A 579 -2.45 0.53 23.18
C LEU A 579 -2.11 -0.13 21.83
N ALA A 580 -0.87 -0.56 21.64
CA ALA A 580 -0.46 -1.26 20.41
C ALA A 580 -1.21 -2.60 20.25
N HIS A 581 -1.34 -3.36 21.33
CA HIS A 581 -2.12 -4.60 21.36
C HIS A 581 -3.60 -4.35 21.02
N HIS A 582 -4.22 -3.33 21.60
CA HIS A 582 -5.59 -2.94 21.29
C HIS A 582 -5.76 -2.57 19.81
N TYR A 583 -4.82 -1.81 19.24
CA TYR A 583 -4.88 -1.50 17.82
C TYR A 583 -4.83 -2.76 16.95
N VAL A 584 -3.92 -3.70 17.25
CA VAL A 584 -3.84 -4.98 16.53
C VAL A 584 -5.14 -5.77 16.67
N ASP A 585 -5.80 -5.72 17.82
CA ASP A 585 -7.12 -6.31 18.02
C ASP A 585 -8.18 -5.69 17.09
N VAL A 586 -8.31 -4.36 17.09
CA VAL A 586 -9.26 -3.61 16.25
C VAL A 586 -8.98 -3.80 14.76
N ALA A 587 -7.71 -3.92 14.39
CA ALA A 587 -7.26 -4.06 13.00
C ALA A 587 -7.51 -5.47 12.42
N GLN A 588 -7.85 -6.48 13.21
CA GLN A 588 -8.11 -7.82 12.68
C GLN A 588 -9.48 -7.88 11.99
N VAL A 589 -9.50 -8.43 10.77
CA VAL A 589 -10.73 -8.68 10.03
C VAL A 589 -11.46 -9.88 10.64
N GLN A 590 -12.68 -9.67 11.16
CA GLN A 590 -13.44 -10.69 11.89
C GLN A 590 -14.40 -11.51 11.01
N GLU A 591 -14.66 -11.07 9.79
CA GLU A 591 -15.64 -11.66 8.89
C GLU A 591 -15.09 -11.81 7.46
N ASN A 592 -15.67 -12.73 6.69
CA ASN A 592 -15.38 -12.85 5.27
C ASN A 592 -16.28 -11.92 4.45
N PRO A 593 -15.82 -11.37 3.32
CA PRO A 593 -16.68 -10.60 2.44
C PRO A 593 -17.82 -11.47 1.92
N VAL A 594 -19.04 -10.94 1.93
CA VAL A 594 -20.22 -11.64 1.41
C VAL A 594 -20.06 -11.84 -0.09
N ALA A 595 -20.50 -12.99 -0.62
CA ALA A 595 -20.38 -13.35 -2.04
C ALA A 595 -18.93 -13.35 -2.61
N ALA A 596 -17.91 -13.48 -1.75
CA ALA A 596 -16.48 -13.41 -2.11
C ALA A 596 -16.11 -14.12 -3.43
N THR A 597 -16.52 -15.38 -3.58
CA THR A 597 -16.18 -16.21 -4.74
C THR A 597 -16.70 -15.66 -6.06
N GLN A 598 -17.88 -15.01 -6.06
CA GLN A 598 -18.45 -14.41 -7.28
C GLN A 598 -17.62 -13.22 -7.76
N PHE A 599 -16.94 -12.53 -6.84
CA PHE A 599 -16.17 -11.32 -7.10
C PHE A 599 -14.66 -11.54 -6.96
N TYR A 600 -14.23 -12.80 -6.95
CA TYR A 600 -12.84 -13.22 -6.93
C TYR A 600 -12.08 -12.77 -5.68
N ARG A 601 -12.77 -12.49 -4.57
CA ARG A 601 -12.12 -12.24 -3.29
C ARG A 601 -11.75 -13.55 -2.62
N HIS A 602 -10.53 -13.63 -2.10
CA HIS A 602 -10.15 -14.67 -1.16
C HIS A 602 -10.78 -14.41 0.22
N ARG A 603 -10.76 -15.42 1.10
CA ARG A 603 -11.22 -15.26 2.47
C ARG A 603 -10.35 -14.26 3.25
N THR A 604 -10.95 -13.59 4.23
CA THR A 604 -10.32 -12.53 5.04
C THR A 604 -10.54 -12.70 6.54
N LYS A 605 -11.44 -13.57 6.99
CA LYS A 605 -11.65 -13.80 8.42
C LYS A 605 -10.34 -14.24 9.08
N GLY A 606 -9.94 -13.55 10.14
CA GLY A 606 -8.69 -13.75 10.86
C GLY A 606 -7.50 -13.00 10.25
N ALA A 607 -7.68 -12.37 9.09
CA ALA A 607 -6.61 -11.64 8.42
C ALA A 607 -6.31 -10.31 9.10
N TRP A 608 -5.10 -9.86 8.81
CA TRP A 608 -4.71 -8.49 8.95
C TRP A 608 -4.27 -7.97 7.58
N ASN A 609 -4.57 -6.70 7.31
CA ASN A 609 -4.19 -6.04 6.08
C ASN A 609 -3.01 -5.10 6.29
N PHE A 610 -2.51 -4.50 5.22
CA PHE A 610 -1.36 -3.60 5.29
C PHE A 610 -1.66 -2.32 6.10
N SER A 611 -2.88 -1.81 5.97
CA SER A 611 -3.33 -0.53 6.52
C SER A 611 -4.33 -0.70 7.67
N THR A 612 -5.64 -0.70 7.40
CA THR A 612 -6.72 -0.65 8.40
C THR A 612 -7.86 -1.61 8.08
N ARG A 613 -8.45 -2.26 9.10
CA ARG A 613 -9.51 -3.28 8.97
C ARG A 613 -10.57 -2.99 7.89
N PRO A 614 -11.15 -1.77 7.76
CA PRO A 614 -12.22 -1.51 6.79
C PRO A 614 -11.83 -1.71 5.32
N GLN A 615 -10.54 -1.61 4.96
CA GLN A 615 -10.03 -1.92 3.61
C GLN A 615 -10.25 -3.40 3.27
N ALA A 616 -10.21 -4.30 4.27
CA ALA A 616 -10.57 -5.72 4.17
C ALA A 616 -9.84 -6.54 3.08
N TRP A 617 -8.74 -6.05 2.50
CA TRP A 617 -7.89 -6.81 1.59
C TRP A 617 -6.77 -7.50 2.36
N GLN A 618 -6.88 -8.82 2.52
CA GLN A 618 -5.90 -9.62 3.27
C GLN A 618 -4.53 -9.64 2.58
N VAL A 619 -3.46 -9.66 3.37
CA VAL A 619 -2.08 -9.86 2.89
C VAL A 619 -1.39 -10.91 3.77
N SER A 620 -0.66 -11.83 3.15
CA SER A 620 -0.07 -13.00 3.82
C SER A 620 0.97 -12.61 4.89
N ASP A 621 1.89 -11.71 4.55
CA ASP A 621 2.88 -11.17 5.48
C ASP A 621 2.24 -10.30 6.54
N CYS A 622 1.34 -9.39 6.20
CA CYS A 622 0.66 -8.54 7.19
C CYS A 622 -0.13 -9.37 8.20
N THR A 623 -0.77 -10.46 7.76
CA THR A 623 -1.41 -11.45 8.65
C THR A 623 -0.39 -12.14 9.53
N ALA A 624 0.76 -12.54 8.99
CA ALA A 624 1.83 -13.14 9.77
C ALA A 624 2.46 -12.17 10.78
N GLU A 625 2.72 -10.92 10.41
CA GLU A 625 3.34 -9.91 11.26
C GLU A 625 2.38 -9.43 12.35
N GLY A 626 1.10 -9.21 12.03
CA GLY A 626 0.05 -8.89 13.01
C GLY A 626 -0.16 -10.01 14.03
N LEU A 627 -0.21 -11.27 13.57
CA LEU A 627 -0.26 -12.43 14.47
C LEU A 627 1.02 -12.52 15.34
N ARG A 628 2.19 -12.18 14.81
CA ARG A 628 3.44 -12.23 15.57
C ARG A 628 3.44 -11.27 16.75
N VAL A 629 2.81 -10.09 16.62
CA VAL A 629 2.63 -9.17 17.75
C VAL A 629 1.93 -9.86 18.92
N LEU A 630 0.82 -10.56 18.65
CA LEU A 630 0.06 -11.26 19.68
C LEU A 630 0.87 -12.38 20.34
N LEU A 631 1.66 -13.11 19.54
CA LEU A 631 2.51 -14.20 20.05
C LEU A 631 3.67 -13.67 20.91
N LEU A 632 4.19 -12.47 20.64
CA LEU A 632 5.25 -11.83 21.43
C LEU A 632 4.69 -11.16 22.70
N LEU A 633 3.53 -10.52 22.60
CA LEU A 633 2.84 -9.90 23.74
C LEU A 633 1.92 -10.88 24.48
N ARG A 634 2.34 -12.14 24.66
CA ARG A 634 1.53 -13.23 25.26
C ARG A 634 0.97 -12.97 26.65
N HIS A 635 1.53 -11.98 27.36
CA HIS A 635 1.07 -11.55 28.68
C HIS A 635 -0.20 -10.68 28.59
N LYS A 636 -0.59 -10.23 27.39
CA LYS A 636 -1.85 -9.56 27.11
C LYS A 636 -2.87 -10.59 26.62
N PRO A 637 -4.12 -10.56 27.14
CA PRO A 637 -5.14 -11.54 26.76
C PRO A 637 -5.63 -11.31 25.33
N PHE A 638 -5.77 -12.40 24.56
CA PHE A 638 -6.39 -12.39 23.24
C PHE A 638 -7.13 -13.71 22.97
N PRO A 639 -8.32 -13.72 22.36
CA PRO A 639 -9.08 -14.95 22.15
C PRO A 639 -8.34 -15.96 21.26
N HIS A 640 -8.12 -17.18 21.76
CA HIS A 640 -7.44 -18.24 21.00
C HIS A 640 -8.12 -18.54 19.66
N GLN A 641 -9.45 -18.50 19.60
CA GLN A 641 -10.17 -18.71 18.34
C GLN A 641 -9.77 -17.70 17.25
N ARG A 642 -9.47 -16.46 17.62
CA ARG A 642 -9.04 -15.42 16.67
C ARG A 642 -7.59 -15.57 16.24
N ILE A 643 -6.75 -16.17 17.10
CA ILE A 643 -5.40 -16.63 16.73
C ILE A 643 -5.51 -17.76 15.69
N TYR A 644 -6.39 -18.73 15.93
CA TYR A 644 -6.65 -19.85 15.03
C TYR A 644 -7.20 -19.39 13.67
N ASP A 645 -8.14 -18.44 13.67
CA ASP A 645 -8.65 -17.85 12.43
C ASP A 645 -7.52 -17.23 11.58
N ALA A 646 -6.53 -16.58 12.21
CA ALA A 646 -5.37 -16.01 11.55
C ALA A 646 -4.41 -17.08 11.00
N VAL A 647 -4.17 -18.15 11.75
CA VAL A 647 -3.37 -19.30 11.27
C VAL A 647 -4.05 -19.97 10.08
N ASP A 648 -5.36 -20.20 10.16
CA ASP A 648 -6.14 -20.74 9.06
C ASP A 648 -6.09 -19.83 7.82
N GLN A 649 -6.06 -18.51 8.04
CA GLN A 649 -5.90 -17.54 6.97
C GLN A 649 -4.53 -17.67 6.29
N ILE A 650 -3.43 -17.69 7.05
CA ILE A 650 -2.07 -17.88 6.52
C ILE A 650 -2.00 -19.22 5.75
N LEU A 651 -2.51 -20.30 6.32
CA LEU A 651 -2.51 -21.62 5.67
C LEU A 651 -3.31 -21.63 4.36
N SER A 652 -4.39 -20.85 4.27
CA SER A 652 -5.22 -20.75 3.06
C SER A 652 -4.55 -20.03 1.89
N LEU A 653 -3.51 -19.24 2.16
CA LEU A 653 -2.77 -18.47 1.15
C LEU A 653 -1.55 -19.23 0.57
N ARG A 654 -1.35 -20.49 0.99
CA ARG A 654 -0.25 -21.34 0.51
C ARG A 654 -0.37 -21.65 -0.98
N ASN A 655 0.75 -21.56 -1.67
CA ASN A 655 0.85 -21.95 -3.07
C ASN A 655 1.17 -23.44 -3.26
N ARG A 656 0.78 -23.99 -4.42
CA ARG A 656 1.20 -25.34 -4.83
C ARG A 656 2.72 -25.32 -5.04
N GLY A 657 3.44 -26.20 -4.34
CA GLY A 657 4.91 -26.25 -4.36
C GLY A 657 5.58 -25.52 -3.20
N GLY A 658 4.80 -24.87 -2.32
CA GLY A 658 5.29 -24.12 -1.17
C GLY A 658 5.29 -22.61 -1.39
N GLY A 659 5.61 -21.87 -0.34
CA GLY A 659 5.69 -20.41 -0.37
C GLY A 659 4.33 -19.70 -0.38
N TRP A 660 4.41 -18.37 -0.19
CA TRP A 660 3.28 -17.46 -0.12
C TRP A 660 3.44 -16.33 -1.12
N ALA A 661 2.32 -15.97 -1.72
CA ALA A 661 2.16 -14.77 -2.51
C ALA A 661 1.66 -13.63 -1.62
N SER A 662 1.34 -12.46 -2.16
CA SER A 662 0.93 -11.30 -1.36
C SER A 662 -0.52 -11.42 -0.86
N TYR A 663 -1.50 -11.13 -1.72
CA TYR A 663 -2.91 -11.05 -1.34
C TYR A 663 -3.64 -12.38 -1.56
N GLU A 664 -3.31 -13.10 -2.63
CA GLU A 664 -4.04 -14.27 -3.09
C GLU A 664 -3.07 -15.36 -3.56
N PRO A 665 -3.42 -16.65 -3.51
CA PRO A 665 -2.61 -17.68 -4.13
C PRO A 665 -2.40 -17.40 -5.64
N THR A 666 -1.28 -17.86 -6.18
CA THR A 666 -0.95 -17.74 -7.62
C THR A 666 -2.00 -18.50 -8.44
N CYS A 667 -2.90 -17.76 -9.10
CA CYS A 667 -4.02 -18.32 -9.87
C CYS A 667 -3.75 -18.45 -11.37
N ALA A 668 -2.67 -17.83 -11.86
CA ALA A 668 -2.30 -17.80 -13.27
C ALA A 668 -0.91 -18.43 -13.51
N PRO A 669 -0.69 -19.12 -14.64
CA PRO A 669 0.63 -19.51 -15.08
C PRO A 669 1.53 -18.30 -15.36
N HIS A 670 2.84 -18.47 -15.17
CA HIS A 670 3.84 -17.41 -15.36
C HIS A 670 3.83 -16.75 -16.75
N TYR A 671 3.47 -17.48 -17.81
CA TYR A 671 3.41 -16.92 -19.17
C TYR A 671 2.31 -15.88 -19.37
N VAL A 672 1.39 -15.70 -18.42
CA VAL A 672 0.41 -14.60 -18.49
C VAL A 672 1.12 -13.24 -18.41
N GLU A 673 2.35 -13.18 -17.89
CA GLU A 673 3.22 -12.00 -17.93
C GLU A 673 3.56 -11.55 -19.36
N LEU A 674 3.44 -12.43 -20.37
CA LEU A 674 3.53 -12.04 -21.78
C LEU A 674 2.48 -11.00 -22.17
N LEU A 675 1.37 -10.88 -21.43
CA LEU A 675 0.32 -9.90 -21.65
C LEU A 675 0.49 -8.62 -20.82
N ASN A 676 1.62 -8.48 -20.10
CA ASN A 676 1.92 -7.25 -19.38
C ASN A 676 2.04 -6.08 -20.36
N CYS A 677 1.12 -5.13 -20.23
CA CYS A 677 1.04 -3.90 -21.02
C CYS A 677 1.07 -2.64 -20.17
N SER A 678 1.60 -2.75 -18.96
CA SER A 678 1.80 -1.59 -18.10
C SER A 678 2.83 -0.61 -18.63
N ASP A 679 3.76 -1.08 -19.49
CA ASP A 679 4.95 -0.39 -19.99
C ASP A 679 5.98 -0.05 -18.90
N VAL A 680 5.53 0.27 -17.68
CA VAL A 680 6.31 0.87 -16.60
C VAL A 680 6.45 -0.01 -15.37
N PHE A 681 5.83 -1.20 -15.30
CA PHE A 681 5.84 -2.07 -14.11
C PHE A 681 6.36 -3.48 -14.41
N LYS A 682 7.09 -4.07 -13.45
CA LYS A 682 7.55 -5.47 -13.48
C LYS A 682 6.57 -6.40 -12.76
N ASP A 683 6.32 -7.56 -13.37
CA ASP A 683 5.70 -8.72 -12.75
C ASP A 683 4.34 -8.38 -12.11
N VAL A 684 3.41 -7.88 -12.94
CA VAL A 684 2.10 -7.38 -12.48
C VAL A 684 0.93 -8.28 -12.86
N MET A 685 1.12 -9.30 -13.70
CA MET A 685 -0.05 -10.01 -14.24
C MET A 685 -0.62 -11.07 -13.29
N THR A 686 0.22 -11.69 -12.45
CA THR A 686 -0.19 -12.68 -11.44
C THR A 686 0.34 -12.28 -10.08
N ASP A 687 -0.30 -12.73 -9.00
CA ASP A 687 0.33 -12.69 -7.69
C ASP A 687 1.44 -13.74 -7.68
N TYR A 688 2.67 -13.34 -7.37
CA TYR A 688 3.85 -14.20 -7.41
C TYR A 688 4.16 -14.75 -6.03
N VAL A 689 4.81 -15.90 -5.94
CA VAL A 689 5.41 -16.35 -4.68
C VAL A 689 6.61 -15.45 -4.37
N TYR A 690 6.57 -14.76 -3.24
CA TYR A 690 7.63 -13.86 -2.80
C TYR A 690 8.41 -14.48 -1.65
N THR A 691 9.72 -14.22 -1.63
CA THR A 691 10.60 -14.77 -0.59
C THR A 691 10.30 -14.13 0.75
N GLU A 692 9.93 -12.85 0.74
CA GLU A 692 9.63 -12.04 1.92
C GLU A 692 8.31 -12.47 2.56
N CYS A 693 7.24 -12.58 1.77
CA CYS A 693 5.95 -13.09 2.24
C CYS A 693 6.09 -14.50 2.82
N THR A 694 6.84 -15.37 2.13
CA THR A 694 7.14 -16.71 2.60
C THR A 694 7.90 -16.69 3.93
N SER A 695 8.91 -15.82 4.06
CA SER A 695 9.72 -15.69 5.28
C SER A 695 8.87 -15.24 6.46
N SER A 696 8.03 -14.22 6.30
CA SER A 696 7.12 -13.74 7.35
C SER A 696 6.16 -14.84 7.82
N CYS A 697 5.53 -15.57 6.90
CA CYS A 697 4.65 -16.69 7.24
C CYS A 697 5.40 -17.82 7.96
N VAL A 698 6.57 -18.24 7.46
CA VAL A 698 7.39 -19.29 8.09
C VAL A 698 7.80 -18.88 9.50
N HIS A 699 8.28 -17.65 9.68
CA HIS A 699 8.70 -17.14 10.98
C HIS A 699 7.53 -17.20 11.98
N THR A 700 6.40 -16.60 11.65
CA THR A 700 5.25 -16.55 12.56
C THR A 700 4.67 -17.93 12.84
N LEU A 701 4.55 -18.80 11.83
CA LEU A 701 4.08 -20.17 12.03
C LEU A 701 5.02 -20.99 12.92
N SER A 702 6.34 -20.72 12.86
CA SER A 702 7.32 -21.38 13.72
C SER A 702 7.16 -20.97 15.19
N LEU A 703 6.88 -19.68 15.44
CA LEU A 703 6.57 -19.18 16.79
C LEU A 703 5.21 -19.70 17.28
N PHE A 704 4.21 -19.75 16.40
CA PHE A 704 2.90 -20.33 16.71
C PHE A 704 3.00 -21.81 17.10
N ARG A 705 3.80 -22.59 16.36
CA ARG A 705 4.05 -24.02 16.61
C ARG A 705 4.60 -24.29 18.02
N GLU A 706 5.41 -23.38 18.55
CA GLU A 706 5.96 -23.47 19.91
C GLU A 706 4.89 -23.19 20.98
N HIS A 707 4.09 -22.14 20.77
CA HIS A 707 3.09 -21.71 21.76
C HIS A 707 1.77 -22.49 21.72
N PHE A 708 1.39 -23.04 20.56
CA PHE A 708 0.13 -23.75 20.31
C PHE A 708 0.39 -25.07 19.58
N PRO A 709 1.03 -26.05 20.24
CA PRO A 709 1.55 -27.25 19.58
C PRO A 709 0.48 -28.17 19.00
N ASP A 710 -0.77 -28.09 19.46
CA ASP A 710 -1.83 -29.06 19.11
C ASP A 710 -2.70 -28.62 17.91
N TYR A 711 -2.87 -27.30 17.70
CA TYR A 711 -3.81 -26.81 16.68
C TYR A 711 -3.24 -26.97 15.27
N ARG A 712 -3.84 -27.87 14.48
CA ARG A 712 -3.46 -28.18 13.09
C ARG A 712 -1.96 -28.44 12.91
N ARG A 713 -1.35 -29.13 13.88
CA ARG A 713 0.11 -29.33 13.96
C ARG A 713 0.73 -29.81 12.63
N GLU A 714 0.15 -30.83 12.02
CA GLU A 714 0.66 -31.39 10.77
C GLU A 714 0.64 -30.40 9.60
N ASP A 715 -0.40 -29.56 9.50
CA ASP A 715 -0.53 -28.57 8.44
C ASP A 715 0.48 -27.44 8.61
N VAL A 716 0.68 -26.99 9.85
CA VAL A 716 1.67 -25.97 10.23
C VAL A 716 3.08 -26.47 9.96
N ASP A 717 3.43 -27.67 10.41
CA ASP A 717 4.75 -28.27 10.18
C ASP A 717 5.04 -28.45 8.69
N ARG A 718 4.04 -28.89 7.92
CA ARG A 718 4.16 -29.00 6.45
C ARG A 718 4.34 -27.63 5.81
N ALA A 719 3.60 -26.61 6.26
CA ALA A 719 3.71 -25.25 5.76
C ALA A 719 5.11 -24.67 6.01
N ILE A 720 5.67 -24.87 7.20
CA ILE A 720 7.03 -24.43 7.56
C ILE A 720 8.06 -25.12 6.64
N ARG A 721 8.01 -26.45 6.51
CA ARG A 721 8.96 -27.20 5.65
C ARG A 721 8.89 -26.79 4.19
N ASP A 722 7.69 -26.67 3.63
CA ASP A 722 7.49 -26.26 2.23
C ASP A 722 7.95 -24.81 2.01
N GLY A 723 7.69 -23.93 2.98
CA GLY A 723 8.14 -22.54 2.96
C GLY A 723 9.66 -22.43 2.99
N VAL A 724 10.32 -23.14 3.90
CA VAL A 724 11.80 -23.20 3.96
C VAL A 724 12.36 -23.73 2.64
N LYS A 725 11.81 -24.81 2.09
CA LYS A 725 12.23 -25.34 0.78
C LYS A 725 12.09 -24.30 -0.33
N CYS A 726 10.98 -23.56 -0.37
CA CYS A 726 10.78 -22.47 -1.32
C CYS A 726 11.84 -21.37 -1.17
N MET A 727 12.12 -20.96 0.07
CA MET A 727 13.17 -19.97 0.35
C MET A 727 14.56 -20.47 -0.06
N LEU A 728 14.91 -21.73 0.18
CA LEU A 728 16.20 -22.27 -0.27
C LEU A 728 16.32 -22.27 -1.81
N ALA A 729 15.22 -22.57 -2.51
CA ALA A 729 15.17 -22.57 -3.98
C ALA A 729 15.27 -21.16 -4.60
N ASN A 730 14.83 -20.13 -3.87
CA ASN A 730 14.87 -18.74 -4.34
C ASN A 730 16.25 -18.07 -4.16
N GLN A 731 17.20 -18.70 -3.46
CA GLN A 731 18.53 -18.12 -3.29
C GLN A 731 19.26 -18.08 -4.64
N ARG A 732 19.85 -16.94 -4.96
CA ARG A 732 20.67 -16.78 -6.16
C ARG A 732 22.04 -17.44 -5.98
N THR A 733 22.72 -17.65 -7.10
CA THR A 733 24.05 -18.28 -7.14
C THR A 733 25.12 -17.48 -6.40
N ASP A 734 24.99 -16.16 -6.34
CA ASP A 734 25.85 -15.26 -5.56
C ASP A 734 25.57 -15.28 -4.05
N GLY A 735 24.53 -16.01 -3.60
CA GLY A 735 24.12 -16.10 -2.20
C GLY A 735 23.01 -15.13 -1.81
N SER A 736 22.64 -14.19 -2.68
CA SER A 736 21.67 -13.15 -2.39
C SER A 736 20.22 -13.63 -2.53
N TYR A 737 19.31 -12.86 -1.93
CA TYR A 737 17.86 -12.93 -2.13
C TYR A 737 17.38 -11.60 -2.69
N TYR A 738 16.52 -11.62 -3.70
CA TYR A 738 15.98 -10.39 -4.29
C TYR A 738 14.75 -9.90 -3.51
N GLY A 739 14.80 -8.66 -3.03
CA GLY A 739 13.66 -7.96 -2.44
C GLY A 739 12.76 -7.32 -3.48
N SER A 740 11.47 -7.60 -3.37
CA SER A 740 10.37 -7.13 -4.23
C SER A 740 9.53 -6.03 -3.59
N TRP A 741 9.52 -5.95 -2.24
CA TRP A 741 8.72 -4.99 -1.45
C TRP A 741 9.54 -3.88 -0.77
N ALA A 742 10.86 -4.03 -0.72
CA ALA A 742 11.79 -3.01 -0.26
C ALA A 742 13.15 -3.16 -0.97
N VAL A 743 14.03 -2.18 -0.82
CA VAL A 743 15.29 -2.01 -1.55
C VAL A 743 16.46 -2.68 -0.82
N CYS A 744 17.07 -3.75 -1.30
CA CYS A 744 16.56 -4.85 -2.12
C CYS A 744 17.07 -6.15 -1.49
N PHE A 745 18.38 -6.36 -1.55
CA PHE A 745 19.04 -7.59 -1.15
C PHE A 745 19.24 -7.67 0.36
N THR A 746 19.58 -6.57 1.04
CA THR A 746 19.71 -6.53 2.50
C THR A 746 18.37 -6.82 3.19
N TYR A 747 17.28 -6.23 2.67
CA TYR A 747 15.92 -6.47 3.15
C TYR A 747 15.53 -7.95 3.07
N ALA A 748 15.63 -8.55 1.88
CA ALA A 748 15.27 -9.95 1.69
C ALA A 748 16.20 -10.88 2.49
N ALA A 749 17.50 -10.56 2.58
CA ALA A 749 18.46 -11.31 3.41
C ALA A 749 18.04 -11.35 4.88
N TRP A 750 17.61 -10.22 5.45
CA TRP A 750 17.15 -10.13 6.84
C TRP A 750 15.96 -11.03 7.11
N LEU A 751 14.89 -10.88 6.33
CA LEU A 751 13.67 -11.68 6.51
C LEU A 751 13.96 -13.17 6.34
N CYS A 752 14.73 -13.53 5.31
CA CYS A 752 15.09 -14.92 5.06
C CYS A 752 15.91 -15.53 6.20
N ALA A 753 16.99 -14.88 6.61
CA ALA A 753 17.87 -15.39 7.65
C ALA A 753 17.13 -15.55 8.98
N SER A 754 16.27 -14.58 9.32
CA SER A 754 15.44 -14.62 10.52
C SER A 754 14.47 -15.81 10.51
N ALA A 755 13.74 -15.99 9.40
CA ALA A 755 12.80 -17.09 9.24
C ALA A 755 13.49 -18.47 9.22
N LEU A 756 14.65 -18.60 8.55
CA LEU A 756 15.45 -19.83 8.57
C LEU A 756 15.91 -20.17 9.98
N ARG A 757 16.41 -19.18 10.75
CA ARG A 757 16.88 -19.38 12.12
C ARG A 757 15.78 -19.88 13.05
N ILE A 758 14.62 -19.21 13.05
CA ILE A 758 13.53 -19.57 13.96
C ILE A 758 12.77 -20.83 13.53
N SER A 759 12.82 -21.19 12.24
CA SER A 759 12.15 -22.41 11.75
C SER A 759 12.68 -23.69 12.38
N GLY A 760 13.95 -23.71 12.80
CA GLY A 760 14.61 -24.92 13.29
C GLY A 760 14.78 -26.02 12.23
N GLU A 761 14.46 -25.76 10.95
CA GLU A 761 14.57 -26.74 9.85
C GLU A 761 15.99 -26.82 9.27
N ILE A 762 16.86 -25.84 9.57
CA ILE A 762 18.26 -25.82 9.14
C ILE A 762 19.17 -26.11 10.34
N TYR A 763 19.69 -27.34 10.40
CA TYR A 763 20.71 -27.73 11.38
C TYR A 763 22.11 -27.28 10.93
N GLY A 764 22.97 -26.92 11.90
CA GLY A 764 24.36 -26.52 11.62
C GLY A 764 24.47 -25.31 10.71
N MET A 765 23.71 -24.24 11.00
CA MET A 765 23.64 -23.04 10.16
C MET A 765 25.01 -22.41 9.87
N GLU A 766 25.97 -22.53 10.79
CA GLU A 766 27.34 -22.04 10.68
C GLU A 766 28.10 -22.61 9.47
N GLY A 767 27.77 -23.85 9.07
CA GLY A 767 28.37 -24.55 7.94
C GLY A 767 27.41 -24.76 6.76
N HIS A 768 26.12 -24.46 6.93
CA HIS A 768 25.12 -24.69 5.89
C HIS A 768 25.40 -23.82 4.64
N PRO A 769 25.51 -24.39 3.42
CA PRO A 769 25.95 -23.66 2.23
C PRO A 769 25.14 -22.39 1.92
N THR A 770 23.82 -22.43 2.11
CA THR A 770 22.93 -21.27 1.92
C THR A 770 23.28 -20.14 2.87
N CYS A 771 23.48 -20.44 4.16
CA CYS A 771 23.79 -19.44 5.19
C CYS A 771 25.19 -18.86 4.98
N VAL A 772 26.16 -19.71 4.64
CA VAL A 772 27.54 -19.28 4.33
C VAL A 772 27.57 -18.35 3.12
N ARG A 773 26.89 -18.70 2.03
CA ARG A 773 26.82 -17.84 0.83
C ARG A 773 26.10 -16.51 1.13
N LEU A 774 25.02 -16.53 1.89
CA LEU A 774 24.28 -15.32 2.27
C LEU A 774 25.17 -14.36 3.08
N VAL A 775 25.87 -14.88 4.10
CA VAL A 775 26.80 -14.08 4.90
C VAL A 775 27.94 -13.55 4.03
N ASN A 776 28.55 -14.38 3.18
CA ASN A 776 29.63 -13.95 2.30
C ASN A 776 29.20 -12.85 1.32
N PHE A 777 28.00 -12.97 0.75
CA PHE A 777 27.41 -11.94 -0.12
C PHE A 777 27.32 -10.58 0.60
N LEU A 778 26.76 -10.58 1.82
CA LEU A 778 26.65 -9.34 2.60
C LEU A 778 28.03 -8.79 2.97
N LEU A 779 28.97 -9.64 3.41
CA LEU A 779 30.33 -9.21 3.73
C LEU A 779 31.06 -8.60 2.52
N SER A 780 30.80 -9.08 1.30
CA SER A 780 31.41 -8.51 0.08
C SER A 780 30.87 -7.14 -0.31
N HIS A 781 29.76 -6.70 0.30
CA HIS A 781 29.10 -5.42 0.03
C HIS A 781 29.12 -4.47 1.24
N GLN A 782 29.90 -4.77 2.27
CA GLN A 782 30.10 -3.86 3.39
C GLN A 782 30.98 -2.67 2.96
N ASN A 783 30.52 -1.45 3.22
CA ASN A 783 31.28 -0.24 2.95
C ASN A 783 32.40 -0.03 3.97
N THR A 784 33.36 0.84 3.63
CA THR A 784 34.53 1.13 4.49
C THR A 784 34.17 1.80 5.81
N ASP A 785 33.00 2.43 5.91
CA ASP A 785 32.46 3.03 7.14
C ASP A 785 31.76 2.01 8.05
N GLY A 786 31.73 0.73 7.64
CA GLY A 786 31.11 -0.37 8.37
C GLY A 786 29.64 -0.60 8.02
N GLY A 787 28.99 0.30 7.29
CA GLY A 787 27.57 0.17 6.91
C GLY A 787 27.34 -0.54 5.58
N TRP A 788 26.07 -0.60 5.18
CA TRP A 788 25.59 -1.06 3.87
C TRP A 788 24.65 -0.01 3.28
N GLY A 789 24.62 0.13 1.97
CA GLY A 789 23.69 1.03 1.29
C GLY A 789 23.40 0.59 -0.13
N GLU A 790 22.11 0.40 -0.44
CA GLU A 790 21.63 0.02 -1.77
C GLU A 790 20.92 1.18 -2.44
N ASP A 791 21.20 1.42 -3.72
CA ASP A 791 20.43 2.36 -4.53
C ASP A 791 19.10 1.74 -5.00
N VAL A 792 18.05 2.54 -5.19
CA VAL A 792 16.77 2.02 -5.69
C VAL A 792 16.87 1.39 -7.09
N SER A 793 17.89 1.77 -7.88
CA SER A 793 18.16 1.12 -9.16
C SER A 793 18.61 -0.34 -9.03
N ALA A 794 19.01 -0.79 -7.84
CA ALA A 794 19.25 -2.21 -7.56
C ALA A 794 17.99 -3.06 -7.82
N CYS A 795 16.82 -2.55 -7.43
CA CYS A 795 15.52 -3.17 -7.71
C CYS A 795 15.22 -3.18 -9.22
N ALA A 796 15.43 -2.03 -9.88
CA ALA A 796 15.15 -1.87 -11.30
C ALA A 796 16.03 -2.78 -12.17
N ARG A 797 17.32 -2.90 -11.85
CA ARG A 797 18.28 -3.71 -12.59
C ARG A 797 18.27 -5.18 -12.15
N GLY A 798 17.76 -5.46 -10.96
CA GLY A 798 17.75 -6.79 -10.36
C GLY A 798 19.15 -7.30 -9.99
N VAL A 799 20.10 -6.41 -9.71
CA VAL A 799 21.48 -6.70 -9.29
C VAL A 799 21.88 -5.69 -8.21
N TRP A 800 22.87 -6.01 -7.37
CA TRP A 800 23.36 -5.06 -6.38
C TRP A 800 23.88 -3.79 -7.04
N VAL A 801 23.47 -2.63 -6.53
CA VAL A 801 23.98 -1.32 -6.93
C VAL A 801 24.22 -0.52 -5.66
N ASP A 802 25.46 -0.09 -5.45
CA ASP A 802 25.83 0.72 -4.30
C ASP A 802 25.08 2.04 -4.31
N ASN A 803 24.58 2.44 -3.14
CA ASN A 803 23.96 3.74 -2.98
C ASN A 803 25.00 4.85 -3.24
N PRO A 804 24.75 5.79 -4.16
CA PRO A 804 25.67 6.91 -4.41
C PRO A 804 25.92 7.78 -3.17
N SER A 805 25.01 7.80 -2.19
CA SER A 805 25.18 8.51 -0.92
C SER A 805 25.92 7.71 0.16
N GLY A 806 26.40 6.49 -0.16
CA GLY A 806 27.07 5.60 0.79
C GLY A 806 26.10 4.79 1.65
N SER A 807 26.57 4.37 2.83
CA SER A 807 25.81 3.52 3.76
C SER A 807 24.53 4.19 4.25
N GLN A 808 23.50 3.37 4.46
CA GLN A 808 22.20 3.75 5.02
C GLN A 808 21.93 2.99 6.32
N VAL A 809 21.36 3.66 7.32
CA VAL A 809 21.06 3.06 8.63
C VAL A 809 20.07 1.91 8.49
N VAL A 810 19.09 2.03 7.59
CA VAL A 810 18.08 0.98 7.35
C VAL A 810 18.70 -0.26 6.68
N ASN A 811 19.45 -0.09 5.58
CA ASN A 811 20.13 -1.22 4.93
C ASN A 811 21.16 -1.87 5.86
N THR A 812 21.88 -1.07 6.64
CA THR A 812 22.85 -1.55 7.63
C THR A 812 22.15 -2.40 8.70
N ALA A 813 21.03 -1.93 9.25
CA ALA A 813 20.23 -2.67 10.21
C ALA A 813 19.78 -4.03 9.67
N TRP A 814 19.27 -4.07 8.43
CA TRP A 814 18.90 -5.32 7.78
C TRP A 814 20.10 -6.25 7.58
N ALA A 815 21.22 -5.74 7.06
CA ALA A 815 22.42 -6.54 6.82
C ALA A 815 22.97 -7.17 8.10
N VAL A 816 23.10 -6.39 9.19
CA VAL A 816 23.62 -6.93 10.46
C VAL A 816 22.66 -7.93 11.08
N MET A 817 21.33 -7.69 11.03
CA MET A 817 20.35 -8.67 11.51
C MET A 817 20.39 -9.96 10.70
N ALA A 818 20.56 -9.87 9.38
CA ALA A 818 20.72 -11.03 8.51
C ALA A 818 21.98 -11.84 8.84
N ILE A 819 23.13 -11.17 9.00
CA ILE A 819 24.40 -11.82 9.34
C ILE A 819 24.30 -12.50 10.71
N MET A 820 23.76 -11.81 11.72
CA MET A 820 23.58 -12.38 13.05
C MET A 820 22.69 -13.63 13.02
N ALA A 821 21.56 -13.59 12.32
CA ALA A 821 20.64 -14.73 12.23
C ALA A 821 21.22 -15.92 11.43
N ALA A 822 21.99 -15.66 10.36
CA ALA A 822 22.60 -16.69 9.52
C ALA A 822 23.96 -17.19 10.01
N SER A 823 24.55 -16.58 11.05
CA SER A 823 25.90 -16.89 11.52
C SER A 823 26.03 -18.28 12.17
N GLY A 824 24.94 -18.82 12.71
CA GLY A 824 24.92 -20.09 13.45
C GLY A 824 25.55 -19.96 14.84
N GLU A 825 25.98 -21.09 15.40
CA GLU A 825 26.62 -21.10 16.72
C GLU A 825 28.12 -20.78 16.62
N ALA A 826 28.61 -19.89 17.49
CA ALA A 826 30.01 -19.47 17.50
C ALA A 826 30.98 -20.63 17.75
N SER A 827 30.62 -21.57 18.64
CA SER A 827 31.46 -22.70 19.05
C SER A 827 31.77 -23.67 17.91
N SER A 828 30.88 -23.74 16.93
CA SER A 828 31.01 -24.60 15.75
C SER A 828 31.50 -23.83 14.50
N THR A 829 31.73 -22.53 14.61
CA THR A 829 32.19 -21.69 13.49
C THR A 829 33.73 -21.67 13.45
N GLU A 830 34.31 -21.82 12.25
CA GLU A 830 35.75 -21.63 12.05
C GLU A 830 36.21 -20.26 12.57
N LEU A 831 37.25 -20.21 13.41
CA LEU A 831 37.72 -18.99 14.07
C LEU A 831 37.93 -17.81 13.11
N ARG A 832 38.52 -18.04 11.92
CA ARG A 832 38.71 -16.98 10.91
C ARG A 832 37.38 -16.41 10.39
N ARG A 833 36.36 -17.24 10.22
CA ARG A 833 35.01 -16.80 9.81
C ARG A 833 34.33 -16.07 10.96
N GLN A 834 34.41 -16.61 12.17
CA GLN A 834 33.87 -16.00 13.38
C GLN A 834 34.41 -14.58 13.58
N LEU A 835 35.73 -14.39 13.49
CA LEU A 835 36.40 -13.08 13.60
C LEU A 835 35.93 -12.09 12.53
N ARG A 836 35.79 -12.55 11.27
CA ARG A 836 35.28 -11.70 10.18
C ARG A 836 33.85 -11.25 10.42
N ILE A 837 32.98 -12.17 10.86
CA ILE A 837 31.59 -11.87 11.19
C ILE A 837 31.50 -10.86 12.33
N LEU A 838 32.23 -11.08 13.42
CA LEU A 838 32.26 -10.17 14.56
C LEU A 838 32.72 -8.78 14.17
N LYS A 839 33.84 -8.67 13.45
CA LYS A 839 34.36 -7.39 12.97
C LYS A 839 33.34 -6.66 12.11
N ALA A 840 32.70 -7.37 11.18
CA ALA A 840 31.70 -6.79 10.28
C ALA A 840 30.45 -6.32 11.03
N VAL A 841 29.87 -7.15 11.90
CA VAL A 841 28.68 -6.82 12.68
C VAL A 841 28.97 -5.65 13.63
N SER A 842 30.09 -5.68 14.36
CA SER A 842 30.47 -4.60 15.26
C SER A 842 30.69 -3.28 14.52
N ALA A 843 31.28 -3.30 13.32
CA ALA A 843 31.43 -2.10 12.49
C ALA A 843 30.06 -1.56 12.03
N GLY A 844 29.13 -2.42 11.62
CA GLY A 844 27.77 -1.99 11.24
C GLY A 844 26.96 -1.45 12.42
N ILE A 845 27.08 -2.04 13.60
CA ILE A 845 26.45 -1.52 14.82
C ILE A 845 27.06 -0.17 15.22
N HIS A 846 28.38 -0.04 15.14
CA HIS A 846 29.05 1.24 15.38
C HIS A 846 28.58 2.31 14.38
N PHE A 847 28.42 1.96 13.10
CA PHE A 847 27.84 2.86 12.10
C PHE A 847 26.44 3.34 12.52
N ILE A 848 25.54 2.43 12.91
CA ILE A 848 24.19 2.77 13.37
C ILE A 848 24.23 3.75 14.56
N VAL A 849 25.06 3.45 15.58
CA VAL A 849 25.20 4.30 16.78
C VAL A 849 25.80 5.66 16.43
N SER A 850 26.77 5.70 15.51
CA SER A 850 27.43 6.93 15.09
C SER A 850 26.51 7.91 14.36
N ARG A 851 25.38 7.42 13.81
CA ARG A 851 24.38 8.22 13.09
C ARG A 851 23.22 8.67 13.97
N GLN A 852 23.16 8.25 15.23
CA GLN A 852 22.04 8.58 16.12
C GLN A 852 22.04 10.07 16.51
N LEU A 853 20.87 10.69 16.42
CA LEU A 853 20.65 12.08 16.77
C LEU A 853 20.58 12.27 18.29
N SER A 854 20.76 13.51 18.75
CA SER A 854 20.70 13.86 20.17
C SER A 854 19.36 13.52 20.82
N THR A 855 18.28 13.49 20.04
CA THR A 855 16.92 13.10 20.45
C THR A 855 16.73 11.59 20.63
N GLY A 856 17.61 10.75 20.07
CA GLY A 856 17.41 9.30 19.95
C GLY A 856 16.91 8.85 18.57
N ASP A 857 16.47 9.79 17.72
CA ASP A 857 16.07 9.55 16.32
C ASP A 857 17.27 9.25 15.41
N TRP A 858 16.98 8.85 14.16
CA TRP A 858 17.91 8.85 13.03
C TRP A 858 17.38 9.74 11.91
N ALA A 859 18.29 10.39 11.19
CA ALA A 859 17.92 11.21 10.04
C ALA A 859 17.27 10.36 8.93
N GLN A 860 16.32 10.94 8.20
CA GLN A 860 15.78 10.29 7.00
C GLN A 860 16.88 10.25 5.94
N GLU A 861 17.09 9.06 5.36
CA GLU A 861 18.00 8.83 4.24
C GLU A 861 17.18 8.46 3.00
N ARG A 862 17.73 7.68 2.05
CA ARG A 862 17.03 7.36 0.80
C ARG A 862 15.81 6.48 1.06
N ILE A 863 14.89 6.53 0.11
CA ILE A 863 13.69 5.71 0.10
C ILE A 863 14.02 4.21 0.20
N SER A 864 13.29 3.50 1.06
CA SER A 864 13.60 2.09 1.41
C SER A 864 12.58 1.08 0.86
N GLY A 865 11.36 1.51 0.51
CA GLY A 865 10.33 0.66 -0.07
C GLY A 865 10.39 0.61 -1.59
N VAL A 866 9.87 -0.47 -2.18
CA VAL A 866 9.67 -0.58 -3.63
C VAL A 866 8.50 -1.50 -3.92
N PHE A 867 7.80 -1.29 -5.02
CA PHE A 867 6.92 -2.30 -5.60
C PHE A 867 7.14 -2.39 -7.11
N ASN A 868 6.87 -3.57 -7.67
CA ASN A 868 6.97 -3.85 -9.10
C ASN A 868 8.30 -3.39 -9.74
N GLY A 869 9.40 -3.53 -8.99
CA GLY A 869 10.79 -3.35 -9.45
C GLY A 869 11.29 -1.90 -9.53
N ASN A 870 10.52 -0.96 -10.08
CA ASN A 870 10.97 0.41 -10.35
C ASN A 870 10.05 1.49 -9.75
N ASN A 871 9.24 1.15 -8.74
CA ASN A 871 8.38 2.13 -8.05
C ASN A 871 8.71 2.17 -6.56
N PRO A 872 9.72 2.96 -6.20
CA PRO A 872 10.01 3.27 -4.81
C PRO A 872 8.83 3.92 -4.07
N ILE A 873 8.70 3.56 -2.80
CA ILE A 873 7.69 4.07 -1.87
C ILE A 873 8.30 4.29 -0.48
N HIS A 874 7.85 5.33 0.22
CA HIS A 874 8.41 5.73 1.51
C HIS A 874 7.93 4.81 2.63
N TYR A 875 8.88 4.42 3.49
CA TYR A 875 8.64 3.82 4.81
C TYR A 875 9.44 4.64 5.84
N PRO A 876 9.00 5.87 6.18
CA PRO A 876 9.78 6.78 7.02
C PRO A 876 10.00 6.22 8.43
N GLY A 877 9.08 5.38 8.93
CA GLY A 877 9.23 4.70 10.21
C GLY A 877 10.42 3.72 10.28
N TYR A 878 10.95 3.25 9.14
CA TYR A 878 12.06 2.30 9.13
C TYR A 878 13.35 2.88 9.71
N LYS A 879 13.59 4.19 9.58
CA LYS A 879 14.75 4.85 10.20
C LYS A 879 14.72 4.79 11.72
N ASN A 880 13.55 4.58 12.32
CA ASN A 880 13.38 4.41 13.76
C ASN A 880 13.37 2.94 14.14
N THR A 881 12.49 2.17 13.50
CA THR A 881 12.20 0.79 13.89
C THR A 881 13.38 -0.15 13.61
N MET A 882 14.02 -0.06 12.44
CA MET A 882 15.06 -1.02 12.03
C MET A 882 16.35 -0.86 12.86
N PRO A 883 16.85 0.36 13.14
CA PRO A 883 18.02 0.54 14.00
C PRO A 883 17.78 0.06 15.44
N VAL A 884 16.63 0.39 16.03
CA VAL A 884 16.25 -0.10 17.37
C VAL A 884 16.24 -1.63 17.40
N TRP A 885 15.64 -2.25 16.40
CA TRP A 885 15.57 -3.70 16.29
C TRP A 885 16.97 -4.34 16.17
N ALA A 886 17.83 -3.79 15.30
CA ALA A 886 19.18 -4.28 15.11
C ALA A 886 20.02 -4.18 16.40
N LEU A 887 19.91 -3.06 17.14
CA LEU A 887 20.60 -2.87 18.42
C LEU A 887 20.11 -3.87 19.48
N GLY A 888 18.79 -4.11 19.55
CA GLY A 888 18.21 -5.12 20.47
C GLY A 888 18.65 -6.55 20.15
N VAL A 889 18.67 -6.93 18.87
CA VAL A 889 19.17 -8.24 18.43
C VAL A 889 20.67 -8.36 18.74
N TYR A 890 21.47 -7.34 18.44
CA TYR A 890 22.90 -7.35 18.70
C TYR A 890 23.24 -7.50 20.19
N ARG A 891 22.51 -6.81 21.09
CA ARG A 891 22.72 -6.93 22.54
C ARG A 891 22.60 -8.37 23.05
N ARG A 892 21.72 -9.18 22.45
CA ARG A 892 21.58 -10.61 22.77
C ARG A 892 22.65 -11.44 22.07
N TRP A 893 22.83 -11.23 20.77
CA TRP A 893 23.77 -11.97 19.95
C TRP A 893 25.23 -11.81 20.41
N SER A 894 25.65 -10.61 20.80
CA SER A 894 27.03 -10.35 21.24
C SER A 894 27.38 -11.10 22.53
N LYS A 895 26.40 -11.39 23.40
CA LYS A 895 26.61 -12.17 24.63
C LYS A 895 26.87 -13.64 24.32
N THR A 896 26.19 -14.21 23.34
CA THR A 896 26.35 -15.65 23.01
C THR A 896 27.48 -15.88 22.01
N TYR A 897 27.58 -15.04 20.98
CA TYR A 897 28.57 -15.19 19.91
C TYR A 897 29.96 -14.65 20.27
N GLY A 898 30.02 -13.63 21.16
CA GLY A 898 31.25 -12.96 21.58
C GLY A 898 31.94 -13.55 22.82
N GLN A 899 31.31 -14.47 23.56
CA GLN A 899 31.88 -15.05 24.80
C GLN A 899 32.93 -16.16 24.55
N HIS A 900 33.06 -16.69 23.34
CA HIS A 900 34.01 -17.78 23.03
C HIS A 900 35.43 -17.32 22.69
N PHE A 901 35.86 -16.16 23.21
CA PHE A 901 37.24 -15.68 23.10
C PHE A 901 38.06 -16.05 24.34
N PRO A 902 39.24 -16.68 24.16
CA PRO A 902 40.29 -16.60 25.18
C PRO A 902 40.69 -15.11 25.34
N ARG A 903 40.64 -14.58 26.55
CA ARG A 903 41.04 -13.20 26.92
C ARG A 903 42.55 -12.90 26.73
N SER A 904 43.26 -13.61 25.86
CA SER A 904 44.73 -13.59 25.78
C SER A 904 45.29 -13.04 24.46
N MET A 905 44.55 -12.20 23.73
CA MET A 905 45.08 -11.48 22.57
C MET A 905 44.52 -10.05 22.54
N ASP A 906 44.83 -9.29 23.60
CA ASP A 906 44.87 -7.81 23.55
C ASP A 906 46.02 -7.35 22.64
#